data_AF-A0AAF0IUT7-F1
#
_entry.id   AF-A0AAF0IUT7-F1
#
_cell.length_a   1.000
_cell.length_b   1.000
_cell.length_c   1.000
_cell.angle_alpha   90.00
_cell.angle_beta   90.00
_cell.angle_gamma   90.00
#
_symmetry.space_group_name_H-M   'P 1'
#
loop_
_entity.id
_entity.type
_entity.pdbx_description
1 polymer ?
#
loop_
_entity_poly.entity_id
_entity_poly.type
_entity_poly.pdbx_seq_one_letter_code
_entity_poly.pdbx_strand_id
1 'polypeptide(L)'
;MPDSDGAHDRGAPLPIRSVPAHARAPAACAASHSPDVAAAVHRPPDPAPRPPSAAGGAAGPSAGAPGEVPLPPRRSPPPRGLLFLDTTAPAAAPPSRAPPPPRRRGGSDAGAQRSRRQRLVHDVHRLCSDLDTLEARMDVLARTDALALYETQKQFLNVSLTLLERLEDAIRTGHARQLPEVHTVLRRTWRTGVERVLEALYTMLAHASSVPAPGAPGVADGVAALAPRFVLLDVLESVLCHTYALCACLYEMATELRVRRACVEWLGDVACRQLAFLHVLHAARTDAPAPSDEVRGRTYRRRSGAPADTPRHRVVLREEFGAWQATAYAWYGLATRDTPDEGHLYTALAQLAGGDDLYALYFYCKSLEVVHPSPDARALMLGFFGDAAQAHRARPDASLAELLVHLHGRLVTRTALDSVAPLLERVAAHLAARGAAHAYAGTRYWMMLALACVSALFEYGRADAYVDRRLLGAYRTPSSARLFSEPSVARLGARLAAPAARGSDGAPGGCAAAALAAGVPPATAHALHLLVQLVHSAAHMQHEALDNPVAHINSPTAFLVVVLSALHILALRAAESSAARTLLDVLRVHFPWATLEAYARADVLGAPTDAACLAQQARAALPEDWCLCGVAWNTHHPLLAPPIPRAGAPPAPAPAPAPACAGRGPFVFSSETHMFADWGAMARHFASLKTHSYLSAYVQDPDLQELLRVRHARFHLLVAALLDAAGPKSSAGAA
;
A
#
# COMPACT_ATOMS: atom_id res chain seq x y z
N MET A 1 -12.89 13.96 -64.11
CA MET A 1 -12.82 12.62 -64.73
C MET A 1 -11.80 11.79 -63.98
N PRO A 2 -12.10 10.51 -63.74
CA PRO A 2 -11.52 9.65 -62.71
C PRO A 2 -10.73 8.50 -63.34
N ASP A 3 -10.28 7.54 -62.51
CA ASP A 3 -10.33 6.08 -62.69
C ASP A 3 -9.79 5.49 -61.36
N SER A 4 -10.50 4.80 -60.47
CA SER A 4 -11.44 3.66 -60.52
C SER A 4 -10.79 2.30 -60.20
N ASP A 5 -11.54 1.55 -59.39
CA ASP A 5 -11.53 0.08 -59.14
C ASP A 5 -10.54 -0.50 -58.13
N GLY A 6 -10.92 -1.36 -57.17
CA GLY A 6 -12.20 -2.02 -56.82
C GLY A 6 -11.98 -2.83 -55.51
N ALA A 7 -12.95 -2.88 -54.58
CA ALA A 7 -13.82 -4.03 -54.26
C ALA A 7 -13.08 -5.33 -53.88
N HIS A 8 -13.41 -6.16 -52.89
CA HIS A 8 -14.52 -6.37 -51.96
C HIS A 8 -14.00 -7.47 -50.99
N ASP A 9 -14.34 -7.46 -49.69
CA ASP A 9 -15.00 -8.64 -49.09
C ASP A 9 -15.68 -8.35 -47.74
N ARG A 10 -16.83 -8.97 -47.54
CA ARG A 10 -17.77 -8.84 -46.41
C ARG A 10 -17.73 -10.13 -45.57
N GLY A 11 -17.91 -10.02 -44.25
CA GLY A 11 -18.08 -11.19 -43.39
C GLY A 11 -18.67 -10.91 -41.99
N ALA A 12 -19.99 -10.74 -41.94
CA ALA A 12 -20.96 -11.09 -40.87
C ALA A 12 -20.80 -10.63 -39.38
N PRO A 13 -21.84 -10.00 -38.80
CA PRO A 13 -22.05 -9.92 -37.34
C PRO A 13 -23.04 -10.98 -36.81
N LEU A 14 -22.80 -11.43 -35.58
CA LEU A 14 -23.59 -12.42 -34.82
C LEU A 14 -24.88 -11.80 -34.19
N PRO A 15 -25.91 -12.62 -33.86
CA PRO A 15 -27.27 -12.15 -33.65
C PRO A 15 -27.59 -11.76 -32.20
N ILE A 16 -28.38 -10.69 -32.08
CA ILE A 16 -29.01 -10.19 -30.85
C ILE A 16 -30.29 -10.99 -30.58
N ARG A 17 -30.41 -11.57 -29.38
CA ARG A 17 -31.64 -12.19 -28.88
C ARG A 17 -32.63 -11.13 -28.40
N SER A 18 -33.83 -11.21 -28.96
CA SER A 18 -35.03 -10.45 -28.63
C SER A 18 -35.67 -10.91 -27.31
N VAL A 19 -36.15 -9.95 -26.52
CA VAL A 19 -37.02 -10.15 -25.36
C VAL A 19 -38.36 -9.46 -25.67
N PRO A 20 -39.52 -10.09 -25.42
CA PRO A 20 -40.80 -9.49 -25.77
C PRO A 20 -41.30 -8.50 -24.72
N ALA A 21 -41.80 -7.38 -25.21
CA ALA A 21 -42.55 -6.38 -24.47
C ALA A 21 -44.00 -6.86 -24.24
N HIS A 22 -44.50 -6.73 -23.02
CA HIS A 22 -45.93 -6.64 -22.76
C HIS A 22 -46.24 -5.35 -22.02
N ALA A 23 -46.97 -4.48 -22.72
CA ALA A 23 -47.56 -3.26 -22.22
C ALA A 23 -48.79 -3.57 -21.32
N ARG A 24 -48.97 -2.78 -20.26
CA ARG A 24 -50.28 -2.35 -19.72
C ARG A 24 -50.09 -1.29 -18.63
N ALA A 25 -50.30 -0.03 -19.00
CA ALA A 25 -50.99 0.97 -18.18
C ALA A 25 -52.50 0.92 -18.58
N PRO A 26 -53.48 1.57 -17.90
CA PRO A 26 -53.35 2.73 -17.00
C PRO A 26 -54.28 2.71 -15.76
N ALA A 27 -54.13 3.69 -14.86
CA ALA A 27 -55.22 4.59 -14.43
C ALA A 27 -54.82 5.42 -13.20
N ALA A 28 -55.04 6.71 -13.32
CA ALA A 28 -54.97 7.69 -12.24
C ALA A 28 -56.17 7.55 -11.29
N CYS A 29 -55.96 7.84 -10.01
CA CYS A 29 -56.99 8.38 -9.14
C CYS A 29 -56.34 9.27 -8.07
N ALA A 30 -56.81 10.52 -8.04
CA ALA A 30 -56.52 11.50 -7.01
C ALA A 30 -57.21 11.13 -5.69
N ALA A 31 -56.57 11.44 -4.56
CA ALA A 31 -57.28 11.87 -3.36
C ALA A 31 -56.28 12.55 -2.41
N SER A 32 -56.63 13.80 -2.08
CA SER A 32 -56.23 14.54 -0.89
C SER A 32 -56.43 13.70 0.39
N HIS A 33 -55.67 14.01 1.45
CA HIS A 33 -56.12 14.21 2.85
C HIS A 33 -54.90 14.24 3.79
N SER A 34 -54.59 15.42 4.31
CA SER A 34 -54.09 15.64 5.69
C SER A 34 -55.33 15.78 6.61
N PRO A 35 -55.25 15.78 7.96
CA PRO A 35 -54.07 15.80 8.85
C PRO A 35 -54.16 14.86 10.09
N ASP A 36 -53.13 14.95 10.94
CA ASP A 36 -53.11 14.78 12.41
C ASP A 36 -53.59 13.47 13.05
N VAL A 37 -52.64 12.67 13.55
CA VAL A 37 -52.77 11.99 14.85
C VAL A 37 -51.42 11.93 15.56
N ALA A 38 -51.38 12.53 16.75
CA ALA A 38 -50.33 12.41 17.75
C ALA A 38 -50.17 10.96 18.23
N ALA A 39 -48.94 10.43 18.24
CA ALA A 39 -48.62 9.15 18.89
C ALA A 39 -47.56 9.38 19.96
N ALA A 40 -48.03 9.28 21.21
CA ALA A 40 -47.22 9.23 22.42
C ALA A 40 -46.30 8.00 22.40
N VAL A 41 -45.00 8.21 22.52
CA VAL A 41 -44.01 7.13 22.67
C VAL A 41 -43.78 6.88 24.16
N HIS A 42 -44.17 5.69 24.58
CA HIS A 42 -43.87 5.10 25.89
C HIS A 42 -42.35 5.03 26.12
N ARG A 43 -41.88 5.68 27.20
CA ARG A 43 -40.56 5.46 27.81
C ARG A 43 -40.60 4.19 28.68
N PRO A 44 -39.66 3.24 28.54
CA PRO A 44 -39.43 2.22 29.56
C PRO A 44 -38.64 2.80 30.76
N PRO A 45 -38.83 2.28 31.98
CA PRO A 45 -38.24 2.83 33.20
C PRO A 45 -36.76 2.44 33.40
N ASP A 46 -35.99 3.38 33.94
CA ASP A 46 -34.60 3.22 34.37
C ASP A 46 -34.46 2.17 35.49
N PRO A 47 -33.42 1.31 35.47
CA PRO A 47 -33.10 0.45 36.60
C PRO A 47 -32.37 1.24 37.71
N ALA A 48 -32.89 1.09 38.94
CA ALA A 48 -32.42 1.72 40.16
C ALA A 48 -30.97 1.37 40.55
N PRO A 49 -30.26 2.27 41.27
CA PRO A 49 -28.86 2.10 41.64
C PRO A 49 -28.69 1.12 42.82
N ARG A 50 -27.66 0.26 42.74
CA ARG A 50 -27.20 -0.58 43.86
C ARG A 50 -26.22 0.19 44.77
N PRO A 51 -26.23 -0.06 46.09
CA PRO A 51 -25.45 0.69 47.08
C PRO A 51 -23.97 0.26 47.13
N PRO A 52 -23.08 1.11 47.67
CA PRO A 52 -21.65 0.86 47.76
C PRO A 52 -21.31 -0.07 48.93
N SER A 53 -20.50 -1.10 48.67
CA SER A 53 -19.85 -1.91 49.70
C SER A 53 -18.47 -1.34 50.01
N ALA A 54 -18.22 -1.10 51.29
CA ALA A 54 -17.01 -0.51 51.84
C ALA A 54 -15.90 -1.53 52.08
N ALA A 55 -14.68 -1.06 51.87
CA ALA A 55 -13.45 -1.30 52.63
C ALA A 55 -13.00 -2.72 53.01
N GLY A 56 -11.79 -3.06 52.57
CA GLY A 56 -10.94 -4.08 53.18
C GLY A 56 -9.58 -4.12 52.47
N GLY A 57 -8.57 -3.49 53.07
CA GLY A 57 -7.21 -3.40 52.51
C GLY A 57 -6.37 -4.66 52.75
N ALA A 58 -5.23 -4.73 52.06
CA ALA A 58 -4.00 -5.36 52.53
C ALA A 58 -2.86 -5.10 51.52
N ALA A 59 -1.67 -4.90 52.05
CA ALA A 59 -0.45 -4.55 51.34
C ALA A 59 0.33 -5.76 50.80
N GLY A 60 1.02 -5.56 49.67
CA GLY A 60 2.26 -6.24 49.23
C GLY A 60 2.12 -7.54 48.43
N PRO A 61 3.21 -8.05 47.79
CA PRO A 61 4.37 -7.38 47.23
C PRO A 61 4.54 -7.67 45.71
N SER A 62 5.57 -7.04 45.11
CA SER A 62 5.97 -7.11 43.71
C SER A 62 6.17 -8.53 43.17
N ALA A 63 5.52 -8.86 42.05
CA ALA A 63 5.99 -9.85 41.07
C ALA A 63 6.59 -9.03 39.91
N GLY A 64 7.86 -9.15 39.54
CA GLY A 64 8.51 -10.40 39.14
C GLY A 64 8.57 -10.42 37.61
N ALA A 65 9.40 -9.55 37.01
CA ALA A 65 9.68 -9.58 35.58
C ALA A 65 10.46 -10.86 35.23
N PRO A 66 10.11 -11.59 34.16
CA PRO A 66 10.88 -12.75 33.74
C PRO A 66 12.24 -12.29 33.19
N GLY A 67 13.31 -12.88 33.73
CA GLY A 67 14.69 -12.53 33.44
C GLY A 67 15.10 -12.71 31.99
N GLU A 68 15.78 -11.70 31.47
CA GLU A 68 16.62 -11.80 30.28
C GLU A 68 17.81 -12.72 30.56
N VAL A 69 17.95 -13.76 29.73
CA VAL A 69 19.16 -14.58 29.65
C VAL A 69 20.21 -13.81 28.85
N PRO A 70 21.43 -13.56 29.38
CA PRO A 70 22.46 -12.85 28.63
C PRO A 70 23.06 -13.80 27.57
N LEU A 71 22.95 -13.43 26.29
CA LEU A 71 23.64 -14.09 25.19
C LEU A 71 25.14 -13.68 25.19
N PRO A 72 26.08 -14.62 25.02
CA PRO A 72 27.50 -14.31 24.95
C PRO A 72 27.88 -13.65 23.61
N PRO A 73 28.99 -12.89 23.56
CA PRO A 73 29.39 -12.15 22.36
C PRO A 73 29.85 -13.10 21.25
N ARG A 74 29.07 -13.23 20.19
CA ARG A 74 29.48 -13.92 18.96
C ARG A 74 30.44 -13.03 18.17
N ARG A 75 31.72 -13.42 18.14
CA ARG A 75 32.65 -13.01 17.08
C ARG A 75 32.30 -13.76 15.80
N SER A 76 31.81 -13.04 14.80
CA SER A 76 31.54 -13.58 13.46
C SER A 76 32.86 -13.75 12.70
N PRO A 77 33.15 -14.93 12.11
CA PRO A 77 34.14 -15.03 11.05
C PRO A 77 33.59 -14.43 9.74
N PRO A 78 34.44 -13.94 8.82
CA PRO A 78 33.98 -13.34 7.56
C PRO A 78 33.32 -14.39 6.65
N PRO A 79 32.36 -13.99 5.80
CA PRO A 79 31.67 -14.91 4.91
C PRO A 79 32.63 -15.38 3.81
N ARG A 80 32.88 -16.69 3.76
CA ARG A 80 33.45 -17.36 2.58
C ARG A 80 32.29 -17.71 1.65
N GLY A 81 32.46 -17.36 0.36
CA GLY A 81 31.43 -17.42 -0.67
C GLY A 81 30.77 -18.79 -0.85
N LEU A 82 29.57 -18.75 -1.42
CA LEU A 82 28.75 -19.88 -1.84
C LEU A 82 29.61 -20.92 -2.57
N LEU A 83 29.99 -21.98 -1.85
CA LEU A 83 30.58 -23.16 -2.45
C LEU A 83 29.46 -23.98 -3.05
N PHE A 84 29.59 -24.24 -4.35
CA PHE A 84 28.91 -25.30 -5.09
C PHE A 84 28.72 -26.54 -4.20
N LEU A 85 27.47 -26.92 -3.94
CA LEU A 85 27.13 -28.27 -3.50
C LEU A 85 27.19 -29.17 -4.73
N ASP A 86 28.41 -29.50 -5.16
CA ASP A 86 28.66 -30.54 -6.16
C ASP A 86 28.86 -31.85 -5.40
N THR A 87 27.83 -32.73 -5.38
CA THR A 87 27.83 -33.97 -4.60
C THR A 87 28.56 -35.14 -5.28
N THR A 88 29.33 -34.91 -6.34
CA THR A 88 29.92 -36.00 -7.14
C THR A 88 31.40 -35.85 -7.51
N ALA A 89 32.21 -35.11 -6.74
CA ALA A 89 33.66 -35.04 -6.97
C ALA A 89 34.46 -35.92 -5.98
N PRO A 90 35.32 -36.86 -6.44
CA PRO A 90 36.19 -37.64 -5.57
C PRO A 90 37.35 -36.80 -5.02
N ALA A 91 37.67 -37.01 -3.74
CA ALA A 91 38.66 -36.26 -2.98
C ALA A 91 40.09 -36.38 -3.55
N ALA A 92 40.65 -35.26 -4.02
CA ALA A 92 42.07 -35.15 -4.38
C ALA A 92 42.91 -34.65 -3.18
N ALA A 93 44.11 -35.22 -3.03
CA ALA A 93 45.04 -35.01 -1.92
C ALA A 93 45.60 -33.57 -1.84
N PRO A 94 45.97 -33.08 -0.64
CA PRO A 94 46.46 -31.71 -0.45
C PRO A 94 47.89 -31.50 -0.98
N PRO A 95 48.20 -30.35 -1.61
CA PRO A 95 49.55 -30.06 -2.09
C PRO A 95 50.48 -29.60 -0.96
N SER A 96 51.75 -30.02 -1.04
CA SER A 96 52.82 -29.68 -0.09
C SER A 96 53.19 -28.19 -0.12
N ARG A 97 53.32 -27.57 1.06
CA ARG A 97 53.77 -26.19 1.25
C ARG A 97 55.22 -25.99 0.81
N ALA A 98 55.44 -25.13 -0.19
CA ALA A 98 56.75 -24.54 -0.50
C ALA A 98 56.92 -23.17 0.20
N PRO A 99 58.16 -22.75 0.54
CA PRO A 99 58.44 -21.51 1.26
C PRO A 99 58.25 -20.24 0.39
N PRO A 100 57.93 -19.07 1.00
CA PRO A 100 57.60 -17.86 0.26
C PRO A 100 58.86 -17.20 -0.36
N PRO A 101 58.78 -16.73 -1.61
CA PRO A 101 59.91 -16.06 -2.26
C PRO A 101 60.09 -14.60 -1.76
N PRO A 102 61.30 -14.03 -1.91
CA PRO A 102 61.64 -12.71 -1.37
C PRO A 102 60.91 -11.56 -2.07
N ARG A 103 60.49 -10.57 -1.26
CA ARG A 103 59.73 -9.38 -1.67
C ARG A 103 60.55 -8.47 -2.60
N ARG A 104 60.32 -8.54 -3.91
CA ARG A 104 60.72 -7.50 -4.88
C ARG A 104 59.77 -6.30 -4.76
N ARG A 105 60.30 -5.13 -4.42
CA ARG A 105 59.58 -3.85 -4.32
C ARG A 105 59.46 -3.17 -5.70
N GLY A 106 58.24 -2.72 -6.02
CA GLY A 106 57.96 -1.55 -6.87
C GLY A 106 58.01 -1.77 -8.38
N GLY A 107 56.92 -2.24 -8.99
CA GLY A 107 56.76 -2.22 -10.46
C GLY A 107 55.70 -3.15 -11.07
N SER A 108 55.11 -4.06 -10.30
CA SER A 108 54.27 -5.16 -10.83
C SER A 108 52.75 -4.95 -10.80
N ASP A 109 52.24 -3.92 -10.12
CA ASP A 109 50.80 -3.88 -9.79
C ASP A 109 49.91 -3.58 -11.00
N ALA A 110 50.39 -2.80 -11.97
CA ALA A 110 49.64 -2.48 -13.18
C ALA A 110 49.40 -3.71 -14.08
N GLY A 111 50.39 -4.60 -14.19
CA GLY A 111 50.26 -5.84 -14.96
C GLY A 111 49.28 -6.83 -14.30
N ALA A 112 49.35 -6.95 -12.97
CA ALA A 112 48.43 -7.77 -12.19
C ALA A 112 46.97 -7.26 -12.28
N GLN A 113 46.76 -5.94 -12.25
CA GLN A 113 45.44 -5.34 -12.41
C GLN A 113 44.86 -5.56 -13.81
N ARG A 114 45.65 -5.38 -14.88
CA ARG A 114 45.20 -5.68 -16.26
C ARG A 114 44.79 -7.14 -16.42
N SER A 115 45.58 -8.07 -15.89
CA SER A 115 45.28 -9.51 -15.91
C SER A 115 44.01 -9.85 -15.12
N ARG A 116 43.78 -9.21 -13.96
CA ARG A 116 42.52 -9.38 -13.19
C ARG A 116 41.30 -8.88 -13.96
N ARG A 117 41.39 -7.72 -14.59
CA ARG A 117 40.29 -7.16 -15.40
C ARG A 117 39.95 -8.06 -16.59
N GLN A 118 40.97 -8.55 -17.31
CA GLN A 118 40.75 -9.46 -18.44
C GLN A 118 40.09 -10.77 -18.01
N ARG A 119 40.50 -11.35 -16.87
CA ARG A 119 39.84 -12.53 -16.29
C ARG A 119 38.38 -12.25 -15.96
N LEU A 120 38.08 -11.14 -15.27
CA LEU A 120 36.70 -10.76 -14.95
C LEU A 120 35.82 -10.62 -16.20
N VAL A 121 36.33 -9.95 -17.25
CA VAL A 121 35.59 -9.80 -18.52
C VAL A 121 35.36 -11.16 -19.18
N HIS A 122 36.36 -12.03 -19.20
CA HIS A 122 36.24 -13.39 -19.73
C HIS A 122 35.22 -14.22 -18.95
N ASP A 123 35.29 -14.19 -17.62
CA ASP A 123 34.37 -14.90 -16.74
C ASP A 123 32.92 -14.43 -16.93
N VAL A 124 32.71 -13.11 -17.05
CA VAL A 124 31.39 -12.53 -17.32
C VAL A 124 30.86 -12.98 -18.69
N HIS A 125 31.68 -12.96 -19.74
CA HIS A 125 31.25 -13.45 -21.06
C HIS A 125 30.90 -14.94 -21.05
N ARG A 126 31.68 -15.75 -20.34
CA ARG A 126 31.38 -17.17 -20.15
C ARG A 126 30.04 -17.36 -19.47
N LEU A 127 29.80 -16.68 -18.35
CA LEU A 127 28.53 -16.77 -17.62
C LEU A 127 27.34 -16.33 -18.49
N CYS A 128 27.49 -15.29 -19.31
CA CYS A 128 26.44 -14.89 -20.26
C CYS A 128 26.15 -15.99 -21.30
N SER A 129 27.19 -16.62 -21.87
CA SER A 129 27.03 -17.75 -22.81
C SER A 129 26.37 -18.97 -22.15
N ASP A 130 26.68 -19.24 -20.88
CA ASP A 130 26.06 -20.31 -20.12
C ASP A 130 24.56 -20.01 -19.90
N LEU A 131 24.19 -18.76 -19.61
CA LEU A 131 22.78 -18.33 -19.54
C LEU A 131 22.05 -18.49 -20.86
N ASP A 132 22.66 -18.16 -22.00
CA ASP A 132 22.06 -18.32 -23.33
C ASP A 132 21.74 -19.81 -23.61
N THR A 133 22.66 -20.70 -23.24
CA THR A 133 22.50 -22.15 -23.41
C THR A 133 21.38 -22.70 -22.52
N LEU A 134 21.35 -22.27 -21.26
CA LEU A 134 20.33 -22.69 -20.30
C LEU A 134 18.95 -22.15 -20.68
N GLU A 135 18.86 -20.92 -21.17
CA GLU A 135 17.61 -20.32 -21.68
C GLU A 135 17.06 -21.12 -22.87
N ALA A 136 17.88 -21.42 -23.87
CA ALA A 136 17.46 -22.25 -25.00
C ALA A 136 16.97 -23.64 -24.56
N ARG A 137 17.59 -24.22 -23.52
CA ARG A 137 17.16 -25.51 -22.97
C ARG A 137 15.83 -25.41 -22.22
N MET A 138 15.63 -24.38 -21.38
CA MET A 138 14.35 -24.15 -20.70
C MET A 138 13.21 -23.99 -21.70
N ASP A 139 13.44 -23.34 -22.84
CA ASP A 139 12.43 -23.13 -23.88
C ASP A 139 11.89 -24.44 -24.48
N VAL A 140 12.78 -25.42 -24.66
CA VAL A 140 12.41 -26.77 -25.12
C VAL A 140 11.68 -27.55 -24.03
N LEU A 141 12.15 -27.46 -22.78
CA LEU A 141 11.62 -28.22 -21.64
C LEU A 141 10.27 -27.70 -21.13
N ALA A 142 9.98 -26.41 -21.33
CA ALA A 142 8.74 -25.74 -20.89
C ALA A 142 7.46 -26.39 -21.42
N ARG A 143 7.55 -27.29 -22.40
CA ARG A 143 6.42 -27.99 -23.02
C ARG A 143 6.41 -29.50 -22.77
N THR A 144 7.47 -30.07 -22.21
CA THR A 144 7.73 -31.51 -22.27
C THR A 144 8.03 -32.15 -20.93
N ASP A 145 8.82 -31.51 -20.06
CA ASP A 145 9.30 -32.12 -18.82
C ASP A 145 9.48 -31.08 -17.70
N ALA A 146 8.55 -31.10 -16.74
CA ALA A 146 8.55 -30.17 -15.61
C ALA A 146 9.74 -30.36 -14.66
N LEU A 147 10.21 -31.59 -14.45
CA LEU A 147 11.31 -31.86 -13.52
C LEU A 147 12.64 -31.40 -14.13
N ALA A 148 12.89 -31.74 -15.40
CA ALA A 148 14.07 -31.27 -16.12
C ALA A 148 14.05 -29.73 -16.28
N LEU A 149 12.87 -29.13 -16.46
CA LEU A 149 12.71 -27.67 -16.49
C LEU A 149 13.13 -27.05 -15.16
N TYR A 150 12.67 -27.58 -14.03
CA TYR A 150 13.06 -27.11 -12.69
C TYR A 150 14.56 -27.22 -12.44
N GLU A 151 15.19 -28.35 -12.77
CA GLU A 151 16.65 -28.51 -12.59
C GLU A 151 17.44 -27.53 -13.48
N THR A 152 16.98 -27.31 -14.71
CA THR A 152 17.61 -26.33 -15.62
C THR A 152 17.42 -24.90 -15.12
N GLN A 153 16.24 -24.58 -14.59
CA GLN A 153 15.95 -23.28 -13.97
C GLN A 153 16.87 -23.01 -12.77
N LYS A 154 17.05 -24.00 -11.89
CA LYS A 154 17.95 -23.90 -10.74
C LYS A 154 19.38 -23.58 -11.17
N GLN A 155 19.87 -24.24 -12.23
CA GLN A 155 21.18 -23.94 -12.82
C GLN A 155 21.23 -22.51 -13.38
N PHE A 156 20.19 -22.09 -14.09
CA PHE A 156 20.08 -20.74 -14.66
C PHE A 156 20.13 -19.65 -13.58
N LEU A 157 19.39 -19.84 -12.48
CA LEU A 157 19.40 -18.90 -11.35
C LEU A 157 20.78 -18.85 -10.69
N ASN A 158 21.42 -19.99 -10.43
CA ASN A 158 22.76 -20.01 -9.83
C ASN A 158 23.81 -19.28 -10.70
N VAL A 159 23.78 -19.50 -12.03
CA VAL A 159 24.66 -18.78 -12.97
C VAL A 159 24.36 -17.28 -12.97
N SER A 160 23.08 -16.90 -12.96
CA SER A 160 22.64 -15.51 -12.93
C SER A 160 23.08 -14.79 -11.65
N LEU A 161 22.93 -15.43 -10.48
CA LEU A 161 23.37 -14.90 -9.19
C LEU A 161 24.88 -14.72 -9.15
N THR A 162 25.63 -15.72 -9.62
CA THR A 162 27.09 -15.63 -9.74
C THR A 162 27.49 -14.45 -10.63
N LEU A 163 26.79 -14.25 -11.76
CA LEU A 163 27.02 -13.12 -12.64
C LEU A 163 26.75 -11.78 -11.94
N LEU A 164 25.63 -11.66 -11.22
CA LEU A 164 25.29 -10.45 -10.46
C LEU A 164 26.35 -10.12 -9.41
N GLU A 165 26.82 -11.10 -8.63
CA GLU A 165 27.90 -10.92 -7.66
C GLU A 165 29.19 -10.38 -8.32
N ARG A 166 29.57 -10.93 -9.48
CA ARG A 166 30.74 -10.45 -10.24
C ARG A 166 30.56 -9.04 -10.76
N LEU A 167 29.34 -8.66 -11.18
CA LEU A 167 29.04 -7.31 -11.63
C LEU A 167 29.07 -6.31 -10.47
N GLU A 168 28.55 -6.67 -9.29
CA GLU A 168 28.66 -5.82 -8.09
C GLU A 168 30.13 -5.60 -7.69
N ASP A 169 30.95 -6.67 -7.68
CA ASP A 169 32.39 -6.58 -7.45
C ASP A 169 33.08 -5.64 -8.45
N ALA A 170 32.69 -5.73 -9.73
CA ALA A 170 33.23 -4.88 -10.78
C ALA A 170 32.87 -3.40 -10.60
N ILE A 171 31.63 -3.12 -10.19
CA ILE A 171 31.15 -1.76 -9.90
C ILE A 171 31.93 -1.17 -8.73
N ARG A 172 32.08 -1.93 -7.64
CA ARG A 172 32.85 -1.50 -6.45
C ARG A 172 34.31 -1.18 -6.77
N THR A 173 34.89 -1.87 -7.75
CA THR A 173 36.29 -1.66 -8.16
C THR A 173 36.45 -0.65 -9.30
N GLY A 174 35.37 -0.07 -9.83
CA GLY A 174 35.41 0.96 -10.89
C GLY A 174 35.61 0.42 -12.31
N HIS A 175 35.39 -0.88 -12.55
CA HIS A 175 35.68 -1.55 -13.84
C HIS A 175 34.45 -1.73 -14.75
N ALA A 176 33.33 -1.06 -14.46
CA ALA A 176 32.00 -1.40 -15.02
C ALA A 176 31.76 -1.11 -16.52
N ARG A 177 32.56 -0.25 -17.19
CA ARG A 177 32.19 0.29 -18.53
C ARG A 177 32.10 -0.72 -19.67
N GLN A 178 32.69 -1.92 -19.52
CA GLN A 178 32.70 -2.96 -20.57
C GLN A 178 31.83 -4.18 -20.21
N LEU A 179 31.14 -4.13 -19.07
CA LEU A 179 30.36 -5.25 -18.57
C LEU A 179 28.87 -5.02 -18.87
N PRO A 180 28.07 -6.10 -18.97
CA PRO A 180 26.62 -5.98 -19.08
C PRO A 180 26.05 -5.09 -17.98
N GLU A 181 25.03 -4.30 -18.33
CA GLU A 181 24.31 -3.53 -17.33
C GLU A 181 23.62 -4.49 -16.34
N VAL A 182 23.85 -4.27 -15.04
CA VAL A 182 23.23 -5.04 -13.95
C VAL A 182 21.71 -5.13 -14.13
N HIS A 183 21.08 -4.05 -14.58
CA HIS A 183 19.65 -4.00 -14.85
C HIS A 183 19.18 -5.03 -15.89
N THR A 184 19.96 -5.20 -16.97
CA THR A 184 19.65 -6.19 -18.02
C THR A 184 19.75 -7.60 -17.48
N VAL A 185 20.76 -7.88 -16.66
CA VAL A 185 20.93 -9.20 -16.02
C VAL A 185 19.80 -9.47 -15.02
N LEU A 186 19.45 -8.50 -14.17
CA LEU A 186 18.32 -8.63 -13.24
C LEU A 186 17.02 -8.93 -13.99
N ARG A 187 16.70 -8.15 -15.02
CA ARG A 187 15.49 -8.34 -15.84
C ARG A 187 15.46 -9.71 -16.50
N ARG A 188 16.60 -10.16 -17.05
CA ARG A 188 16.73 -11.49 -17.67
C ARG A 188 16.55 -12.61 -16.64
N THR A 189 17.18 -12.47 -15.47
CA THR A 189 17.09 -13.43 -14.36
C THR A 189 15.63 -13.66 -13.97
N TRP A 190 14.87 -12.58 -13.81
CA TRP A 190 13.46 -12.66 -13.42
C TRP A 190 12.55 -13.16 -14.54
N ARG A 191 12.55 -12.48 -15.69
CA ARG A 191 11.59 -12.79 -16.78
C ARG A 191 11.82 -14.19 -17.34
N THR A 192 13.06 -14.53 -17.67
CA THR A 192 13.38 -15.84 -18.26
C THR A 192 13.47 -16.92 -17.18
N GLY A 193 14.20 -16.65 -16.10
CA GLY A 193 14.54 -17.67 -15.10
C GLY A 193 13.48 -17.94 -14.05
N VAL A 194 12.50 -17.05 -13.86
CA VAL A 194 11.45 -17.23 -12.85
C VAL A 194 10.07 -17.18 -13.48
N GLU A 195 9.68 -16.04 -14.04
CA GLU A 195 8.32 -15.79 -14.52
C GLU A 195 7.90 -16.79 -15.60
N ARG A 196 8.69 -16.91 -16.67
CA ARG A 196 8.41 -17.84 -17.77
C ARG A 196 8.35 -19.30 -17.34
N VAL A 197 9.21 -19.72 -16.40
CA VAL A 197 9.21 -21.10 -15.88
C VAL A 197 7.97 -21.37 -15.05
N LEU A 198 7.58 -20.44 -14.18
CA LEU A 198 6.35 -20.54 -13.39
C LEU A 198 5.11 -20.56 -14.29
N GLU A 199 5.03 -19.69 -15.30
CA GLU A 199 3.95 -19.70 -16.29
C GLU A 199 3.84 -21.03 -17.03
N ALA A 200 4.97 -21.61 -17.45
CA ALA A 200 5.01 -22.92 -18.09
C ALA A 200 4.48 -24.03 -17.16
N LEU A 201 4.88 -24.03 -15.89
CA LEU A 201 4.41 -24.98 -14.88
C LEU A 201 2.92 -24.85 -14.59
N TYR A 202 2.40 -23.62 -14.43
CA TYR A 202 0.96 -23.39 -14.29
C TYR A 202 0.19 -23.81 -15.53
N THR A 203 0.75 -23.58 -16.73
CA THR A 203 0.14 -24.02 -17.99
C THR A 203 0.08 -25.55 -18.05
N MET A 204 1.18 -26.25 -17.74
CA MET A 204 1.19 -27.72 -17.66
C MET A 204 0.17 -28.26 -16.64
N LEU A 205 0.05 -27.60 -15.48
CA LEU A 205 -0.91 -27.95 -14.44
C LEU A 205 -2.36 -27.74 -14.89
N ALA A 206 -2.66 -26.66 -15.61
CA ALA A 206 -3.98 -26.40 -16.17
C ALA A 206 -4.35 -27.45 -17.24
N HIS A 207 -3.42 -27.81 -18.13
CA HIS A 207 -3.62 -28.86 -19.13
C HIS A 207 -3.88 -30.22 -18.46
N ALA A 208 -3.08 -30.59 -17.46
CA ALA A 208 -3.27 -31.81 -16.69
C ALA A 208 -4.62 -31.86 -15.96
N SER A 209 -5.22 -30.71 -15.65
CA SER A 209 -6.54 -30.61 -15.03
C SER A 209 -7.70 -30.70 -16.06
N SER A 210 -7.44 -30.34 -17.32
CA SER A 210 -8.47 -30.31 -18.37
C SER A 210 -8.66 -31.63 -19.13
N VAL A 211 -7.70 -32.56 -19.10
CA VAL A 211 -7.80 -33.83 -19.85
C VAL A 211 -8.77 -34.75 -19.11
N PRO A 212 -10.00 -34.97 -19.60
CA PRO A 212 -10.90 -35.93 -18.98
C PRO A 212 -10.28 -37.32 -19.13
N ALA A 213 -10.27 -38.11 -18.06
CA ALA A 213 -9.79 -39.49 -18.11
C ALA A 213 -10.52 -40.20 -19.27
N PRO A 214 -9.80 -40.62 -20.33
CA PRO A 214 -10.45 -41.20 -21.50
C PRO A 214 -11.24 -42.41 -21.04
N GLY A 215 -12.53 -42.44 -21.40
CA GLY A 215 -13.51 -43.42 -20.92
C GLY A 215 -13.14 -44.86 -21.24
N ALA A 216 -12.25 -45.44 -20.44
CA ALA A 216 -12.00 -46.86 -20.36
C ALA A 216 -12.96 -47.44 -19.32
N PRO A 217 -14.08 -48.05 -19.73
CA PRO A 217 -14.92 -48.80 -18.82
C PRO A 217 -14.13 -50.02 -18.34
N GLY A 218 -13.73 -50.03 -17.06
CA GLY A 218 -13.37 -51.27 -16.38
C GLY A 218 -12.06 -51.33 -15.61
N VAL A 219 -11.28 -50.25 -15.43
CA VAL A 219 -10.05 -50.34 -14.61
C VAL A 219 -10.08 -49.36 -13.45
N ALA A 220 -9.93 -49.92 -12.24
CA ALA A 220 -9.94 -49.27 -10.94
C ALA A 220 -8.73 -48.34 -10.68
N ASP A 221 -8.18 -47.70 -11.71
CA ASP A 221 -6.91 -46.94 -11.64
C ASP A 221 -7.11 -45.42 -11.72
N GLY A 222 -8.07 -44.89 -10.97
CA GLY A 222 -8.20 -43.44 -10.75
C GLY A 222 -6.93 -42.79 -10.13
N VAL A 223 -6.07 -43.60 -9.51
CA VAL A 223 -4.79 -43.19 -8.91
C VAL A 223 -3.73 -42.87 -9.96
N ALA A 224 -3.73 -43.55 -11.12
CA ALA A 224 -2.72 -43.35 -12.17
C ALA A 224 -2.89 -42.03 -12.93
N ALA A 225 -4.13 -41.57 -13.12
CA ALA A 225 -4.43 -40.30 -13.79
C ALA A 225 -4.12 -39.07 -12.91
N LEU A 226 -4.10 -39.21 -11.58
CA LEU A 226 -3.79 -38.15 -10.64
C LEU A 226 -2.29 -37.97 -10.38
N ALA A 227 -1.47 -39.01 -10.62
CA ALA A 227 -0.04 -38.98 -10.35
C ALA A 227 0.72 -37.84 -11.08
N PRO A 228 0.45 -37.53 -12.38
CA PRO A 228 1.10 -36.41 -13.05
C PRO A 228 0.77 -35.05 -12.43
N ARG A 229 -0.47 -34.86 -11.96
CA ARG A 229 -0.92 -33.61 -11.32
C ARG A 229 -0.22 -33.40 -9.97
N PHE A 230 -0.09 -34.43 -9.15
CA PHE A 230 0.61 -34.33 -7.87
C PHE A 230 2.11 -34.09 -8.05
N VAL A 231 2.75 -34.76 -9.02
CA VAL A 231 4.16 -34.49 -9.35
C VAL A 231 4.35 -33.04 -9.79
N LEU A 232 3.44 -32.48 -10.60
CA LEU A 232 3.50 -31.08 -11.01
C LEU A 232 3.32 -30.11 -9.82
N LEU A 233 2.44 -30.43 -8.87
CA LEU A 233 2.26 -29.63 -7.66
C LEU A 233 3.53 -29.66 -6.78
N ASP A 234 4.13 -30.83 -6.59
CA ASP A 234 5.38 -31.00 -5.81
C ASP A 234 6.57 -30.26 -6.47
N VAL A 235 6.67 -30.33 -7.80
CA VAL A 235 7.67 -29.58 -8.58
C VAL A 235 7.44 -28.08 -8.45
N LEU A 236 6.20 -27.61 -8.57
CA LEU A 236 5.86 -26.19 -8.46
C LEU A 236 6.14 -25.64 -7.05
N GLU A 237 5.79 -26.39 -5.99
CA GLU A 237 6.15 -26.05 -4.62
C GLU A 237 7.67 -25.96 -4.45
N SER A 238 8.40 -26.94 -4.99
CA SER A 238 9.87 -26.96 -4.94
C SER A 238 10.46 -25.76 -5.66
N VAL A 239 9.96 -25.41 -6.85
CA VAL A 239 10.39 -24.24 -7.63
C VAL A 239 10.18 -22.95 -6.84
N LEU A 240 8.99 -22.76 -6.27
CA LEU A 240 8.65 -21.55 -5.52
C LEU A 240 9.50 -21.40 -4.25
N CYS A 241 9.64 -22.47 -3.46
CA CYS A 241 10.47 -22.48 -2.25
C CYS A 241 11.95 -22.20 -2.55
N HIS A 242 12.51 -22.85 -3.58
CA HIS A 242 13.91 -22.63 -3.97
C HIS A 242 14.12 -21.22 -4.54
N THR A 243 13.21 -20.73 -5.37
CA THR A 243 13.29 -19.38 -5.92
C THR A 243 13.23 -18.34 -4.81
N TYR A 244 12.31 -18.50 -3.85
CA TYR A 244 12.21 -17.62 -2.68
C TYR A 244 13.51 -17.61 -1.87
N ALA A 245 14.07 -18.79 -1.56
CA ALA A 245 15.33 -18.90 -0.81
C ALA A 245 16.50 -18.24 -1.54
N LEU A 246 16.61 -18.43 -2.85
CA LEU A 246 17.66 -17.82 -3.67
C LEU A 246 17.52 -16.30 -3.74
N CYS A 247 16.30 -15.77 -3.94
CA CYS A 247 16.06 -14.33 -3.93
C CYS A 247 16.34 -13.71 -2.55
N ALA A 248 16.01 -14.40 -1.46
CA ALA A 248 16.30 -13.94 -0.11
C ALA A 248 17.82 -13.92 0.17
N CYS A 249 18.55 -14.96 -0.25
CA CYS A 249 20.01 -14.98 -0.18
C CYS A 249 20.63 -13.83 -0.99
N LEU A 250 20.16 -13.59 -2.22
CA LEU A 250 20.64 -12.47 -3.03
C LEU A 250 20.35 -11.12 -2.35
N TYR A 251 19.14 -10.93 -1.79
CA TYR A 251 18.78 -9.71 -1.07
C TYR A 251 19.74 -9.42 0.10
N GLU A 252 20.09 -10.44 0.88
CA GLU A 252 21.01 -10.29 2.02
C GLU A 252 22.46 -10.03 1.57
N MET A 253 22.87 -10.57 0.43
CA MET A 253 24.22 -10.38 -0.12
C MET A 253 24.38 -9.11 -0.97
N ALA A 254 23.28 -8.55 -1.48
CA ALA A 254 23.28 -7.43 -2.40
C ALA A 254 23.93 -6.19 -1.78
N THR A 255 24.99 -5.71 -2.42
CA THR A 255 25.68 -4.48 -2.01
C THR A 255 25.19 -3.26 -2.77
N GLU A 256 24.65 -3.49 -3.97
CA GLU A 256 24.05 -2.47 -4.82
C GLU A 256 22.55 -2.30 -4.53
N LEU A 257 22.13 -1.04 -4.31
CA LEU A 257 20.75 -0.73 -3.94
C LEU A 257 19.75 -1.20 -5.01
N ARG A 258 20.14 -1.17 -6.28
CA ARG A 258 19.29 -1.59 -7.41
C ARG A 258 19.01 -3.09 -7.38
N VAL A 259 20.00 -3.91 -7.04
CA VAL A 259 19.86 -5.37 -6.89
C VAL A 259 18.93 -5.64 -5.70
N ARG A 260 19.20 -5.00 -4.57
CA ARG A 260 18.37 -5.14 -3.36
C ARG A 260 16.90 -4.80 -3.62
N ARG A 261 16.62 -3.70 -4.31
CA ARG A 261 15.26 -3.28 -4.69
C ARG A 261 14.56 -4.33 -5.56
N ALA A 262 15.24 -4.82 -6.59
CA ALA A 262 14.70 -5.87 -7.45
C ALA A 262 14.37 -7.14 -6.64
N CYS A 263 15.24 -7.56 -5.72
CA CYS A 263 14.96 -8.73 -4.89
C CYS A 263 13.74 -8.56 -3.97
N VAL A 264 13.53 -7.38 -3.40
CA VAL A 264 12.36 -7.09 -2.55
C VAL A 264 11.06 -7.27 -3.35
N GLU A 265 11.02 -6.75 -4.58
CA GLU A 265 9.88 -6.93 -5.48
C GLU A 265 9.69 -8.41 -5.86
N TRP A 266 10.77 -9.09 -6.25
CA TRP A 266 10.76 -10.52 -6.59
C TRP A 266 10.26 -11.39 -5.44
N LEU A 267 10.66 -11.09 -4.20
CA LEU A 267 10.21 -11.81 -3.01
C LEU A 267 8.71 -11.60 -2.76
N GLY A 268 8.20 -10.38 -2.99
CA GLY A 268 6.76 -10.10 -2.98
C GLY A 268 6.01 -10.91 -4.04
N ASP A 269 6.50 -10.90 -5.28
CA ASP A 269 5.89 -11.61 -6.40
C ASP A 269 5.91 -13.14 -6.21
N VAL A 270 7.02 -13.71 -5.74
CA VAL A 270 7.10 -15.16 -5.42
C VAL A 270 6.14 -15.51 -4.30
N ALA A 271 6.03 -14.70 -3.25
CA ALA A 271 5.08 -14.91 -2.17
C ALA A 271 3.62 -14.84 -2.67
N CYS A 272 3.29 -13.91 -3.58
CA CYS A 272 1.99 -13.89 -4.26
C CYS A 272 1.72 -15.15 -5.09
N ARG A 273 2.72 -15.65 -5.82
CA ARG A 273 2.58 -16.92 -6.57
C ARG A 273 2.41 -18.11 -5.63
N GLN A 274 3.04 -18.10 -4.46
CA GLN A 274 2.82 -19.12 -3.44
C GLN A 274 1.36 -19.09 -2.93
N LEU A 275 0.75 -17.91 -2.76
CA LEU A 275 -0.69 -17.82 -2.43
C LEU A 275 -1.58 -18.41 -3.52
N ALA A 276 -1.28 -18.09 -4.78
CA ALA A 276 -2.00 -18.65 -5.92
C ALA A 276 -1.84 -20.19 -5.97
N PHE A 277 -0.64 -20.70 -5.72
CA PHE A 277 -0.37 -22.13 -5.59
C PHE A 277 -1.21 -22.77 -4.48
N LEU A 278 -1.27 -22.17 -3.28
CA LEU A 278 -2.06 -22.67 -2.16
C LEU A 278 -3.57 -22.73 -2.49
N HIS A 279 -4.09 -21.76 -3.24
CA HIS A 279 -5.47 -21.82 -3.74
C HIS A 279 -5.70 -23.00 -4.70
N VAL A 280 -4.78 -23.22 -5.65
CA VAL A 280 -4.87 -24.35 -6.58
C VAL A 280 -4.76 -25.69 -5.84
N LEU A 281 -3.85 -25.78 -4.86
CA LEU A 281 -3.70 -26.95 -4.00
C LEU A 281 -4.96 -27.22 -3.17
N HIS A 282 -5.61 -26.17 -2.65
CA HIS A 282 -6.86 -26.29 -1.92
C HIS A 282 -7.98 -26.83 -2.83
N ALA A 283 -8.16 -26.24 -4.01
CA ALA A 283 -9.16 -26.69 -5.00
C ALA A 283 -8.91 -28.15 -5.45
N ALA A 284 -7.65 -28.49 -5.73
CA ALA A 284 -7.27 -29.86 -6.10
C ALA A 284 -7.62 -30.90 -5.02
N ARG A 285 -7.57 -30.51 -3.75
CA ARG A 285 -7.92 -31.38 -2.62
C ARG A 285 -9.43 -31.48 -2.39
N THR A 286 -10.19 -30.41 -2.63
CA THR A 286 -11.66 -30.44 -2.49
C THR A 286 -12.35 -31.20 -3.62
N ASP A 287 -11.75 -31.24 -4.81
CA ASP A 287 -12.29 -31.95 -5.97
C ASP A 287 -12.02 -33.47 -5.92
N ALA A 288 -11.22 -33.96 -4.97
CA ALA A 288 -10.94 -35.37 -4.85
C ALA A 288 -12.22 -36.13 -4.41
N PRO A 289 -12.67 -37.15 -5.16
CA PRO A 289 -13.88 -37.89 -4.81
C PRO A 289 -13.72 -38.51 -3.41
N ALA A 290 -14.73 -38.33 -2.56
CA ALA A 290 -14.75 -38.91 -1.24
C ALA A 290 -14.43 -40.41 -1.36
N PRO A 291 -13.46 -40.95 -0.59
CA PRO A 291 -13.10 -42.36 -0.71
C PRO A 291 -14.35 -43.20 -0.44
N SER A 292 -14.78 -43.96 -1.44
CA SER A 292 -15.93 -44.87 -1.30
C SER A 292 -15.62 -45.88 -0.20
N ASP A 293 -16.52 -45.98 0.79
CA ASP A 293 -16.37 -46.79 2.00
C ASP A 293 -16.30 -48.33 1.74
N GLU A 294 -16.35 -48.78 0.48
CA GLU A 294 -16.46 -50.19 0.10
C GLU A 294 -15.14 -50.99 0.11
N VAL A 295 -13.96 -50.36 0.28
CA VAL A 295 -12.67 -51.09 0.37
C VAL A 295 -12.13 -51.11 1.79
N ARG A 296 -13.03 -51.16 2.79
CA ARG A 296 -12.66 -51.37 4.21
C ARG A 296 -12.60 -52.86 4.54
N GLY A 297 -11.79 -53.61 3.79
CA GLY A 297 -11.76 -55.06 3.91
C GLY A 297 -10.55 -55.74 3.28
N ARG A 298 -9.32 -55.25 3.50
CA ARG A 298 -8.10 -56.06 3.47
C ARG A 298 -6.90 -55.28 4.03
N THR A 299 -6.49 -55.73 5.21
CA THR A 299 -5.22 -55.53 5.92
C THR A 299 -4.05 -54.96 5.10
N TYR A 300 -3.72 -53.68 5.31
CA TYR A 300 -2.32 -53.24 5.37
C TYR A 300 -2.14 -52.23 6.50
N ARG A 301 -1.42 -52.67 7.54
CA ARG A 301 -1.01 -51.90 8.70
C ARG A 301 0.14 -50.99 8.28
N ARG A 302 -0.11 -49.92 7.51
CA ARG A 302 0.87 -48.85 7.26
C ARG A 302 0.53 -47.65 8.12
N ARG A 303 1.43 -47.41 9.08
CA ARG A 303 1.50 -46.29 10.02
C ARG A 303 1.56 -44.97 9.21
N SER A 304 0.83 -43.95 9.66
CA SER A 304 0.74 -42.58 9.11
C SER A 304 -0.17 -42.40 7.88
N GLY A 305 -1.48 -42.38 8.10
CA GLY A 305 -2.48 -41.91 7.14
C GLY A 305 -3.70 -41.38 7.87
N ALA A 306 -3.66 -40.12 8.29
CA ALA A 306 -4.87 -39.42 8.70
C ALA A 306 -5.75 -39.22 7.45
N PRO A 307 -7.08 -39.30 7.56
CA PRO A 307 -7.97 -39.09 6.41
C PRO A 307 -7.74 -37.69 5.82
N ALA A 308 -7.65 -37.64 4.49
CA ALA A 308 -7.24 -36.47 3.71
C ALA A 308 -8.15 -35.24 3.87
N ASP A 309 -9.33 -35.38 4.47
CA ASP A 309 -10.31 -34.31 4.65
C ASP A 309 -10.63 -34.06 6.14
N THR A 310 -9.64 -34.23 7.03
CA THR A 310 -9.82 -33.79 8.42
C THR A 310 -9.79 -32.25 8.50
N PRO A 311 -10.62 -31.62 9.36
CA PRO A 311 -10.64 -30.17 9.57
C PRO A 311 -9.26 -29.58 9.89
N ARG A 312 -8.32 -30.39 10.39
CA ARG A 312 -6.91 -30.02 10.61
C ARG A 312 -6.19 -29.60 9.33
N HIS A 313 -6.39 -30.27 8.19
CA HIS A 313 -5.72 -29.90 6.93
C HIS A 313 -6.23 -28.56 6.38
N ARG A 314 -7.52 -28.26 6.55
CA ARG A 314 -8.09 -26.96 6.18
C ARG A 314 -7.56 -25.82 7.05
N VAL A 315 -7.31 -26.10 8.33
CA VAL A 315 -6.68 -25.13 9.26
C VAL A 315 -5.24 -24.85 8.86
N VAL A 316 -4.43 -25.87 8.59
CA VAL A 316 -3.01 -25.70 8.19
C VAL A 316 -2.88 -24.88 6.91
N LEU A 317 -3.67 -25.18 5.87
CA LEU A 317 -3.64 -24.40 4.62
C LEU A 317 -4.05 -22.93 4.83
N ARG A 318 -4.99 -22.67 5.75
CA ARG A 318 -5.41 -21.31 6.08
C ARG A 318 -4.31 -20.53 6.82
N GLU A 319 -3.59 -21.18 7.73
CA GLU A 319 -2.45 -20.60 8.42
C GLU A 319 -1.30 -20.30 7.46
N GLU A 320 -0.98 -21.24 6.56
CA GLU A 320 0.00 -21.04 5.49
C GLU A 320 -0.40 -19.90 4.56
N PHE A 321 -1.68 -19.83 4.17
CA PHE A 321 -2.19 -18.73 3.37
C PHE A 321 -2.00 -17.38 4.07
N GLY A 322 -2.38 -17.28 5.34
CA GLY A 322 -2.17 -16.06 6.13
C GLY A 322 -0.69 -15.68 6.26
N ALA A 323 0.19 -16.67 6.45
CA ALA A 323 1.63 -16.44 6.56
C ALA A 323 2.25 -15.92 5.26
N TRP A 324 1.90 -16.52 4.12
CA TRP A 324 2.39 -16.06 2.81
C TRP A 324 1.79 -14.71 2.40
N GLN A 325 0.55 -14.42 2.81
CA GLN A 325 -0.09 -13.13 2.58
C GLN A 325 0.62 -12.03 3.37
N ALA A 326 0.88 -12.28 4.65
CA ALA A 326 1.66 -11.36 5.48
C ALA A 326 3.08 -11.17 4.95
N THR A 327 3.71 -12.24 4.45
CA THR A 327 5.04 -12.20 3.84
C THR A 327 5.07 -11.34 2.57
N ALA A 328 4.14 -11.57 1.64
CA ALA A 328 4.00 -10.76 0.43
C ALA A 328 3.75 -9.29 0.78
N TYR A 329 2.83 -9.04 1.71
CA TYR A 329 2.47 -7.69 2.17
C TYR A 329 3.68 -6.95 2.79
N ALA A 330 4.51 -7.67 3.57
CA ALA A 330 5.74 -7.11 4.13
C ALA A 330 6.78 -6.76 3.05
N TRP A 331 6.98 -7.64 2.07
CA TRP A 331 7.92 -7.39 0.96
C TRP A 331 7.49 -6.23 0.08
N TYR A 332 6.22 -6.16 -0.35
CA TYR A 332 5.75 -5.00 -1.11
C TYR A 332 5.76 -3.71 -0.28
N GLY A 333 5.53 -3.79 1.03
CA GLY A 333 5.71 -2.64 1.92
C GLY A 333 7.15 -2.10 1.92
N LEU A 334 8.14 -2.99 1.91
CA LEU A 334 9.54 -2.59 1.75
C LEU A 334 9.82 -2.05 0.34
N ALA A 335 9.21 -2.64 -0.69
CA ALA A 335 9.35 -2.18 -2.07
C ALA A 335 8.83 -0.74 -2.22
N THR A 336 7.63 -0.44 -1.71
CA THR A 336 7.04 0.90 -1.79
C THR A 336 7.82 1.94 -1.00
N ARG A 337 8.53 1.56 0.06
CA ARG A 337 9.49 2.49 0.69
C ARG A 337 10.61 2.86 -0.28
N ASP A 338 11.18 1.86 -0.94
CA ASP A 338 12.40 2.06 -1.71
C ASP A 338 12.12 2.71 -3.08
N THR A 339 10.92 2.48 -3.65
CA THR A 339 10.40 3.05 -4.91
C THR A 339 8.93 3.46 -4.74
N PRO A 340 8.64 4.55 -4.00
CA PRO A 340 7.27 4.98 -3.69
C PRO A 340 6.52 5.54 -4.90
N ASP A 341 7.21 5.80 -6.00
CA ASP A 341 6.68 6.33 -7.25
C ASP A 341 6.04 5.27 -8.15
N GLU A 342 6.25 3.98 -7.88
CA GLU A 342 5.80 2.86 -8.70
C GLU A 342 4.42 2.34 -8.27
N GLY A 343 3.42 2.51 -9.15
CA GLY A 343 2.03 2.22 -8.84
C GLY A 343 1.70 0.73 -8.75
N HIS A 344 2.40 -0.14 -9.48
CA HIS A 344 2.07 -1.59 -9.50
C HIS A 344 2.30 -2.24 -8.13
N LEU A 345 3.27 -1.75 -7.36
CA LEU A 345 3.53 -2.19 -5.99
C LEU A 345 2.32 -1.94 -5.07
N TYR A 346 1.69 -0.76 -5.22
CA TYR A 346 0.46 -0.44 -4.51
C TYR A 346 -0.75 -1.23 -5.02
N THR A 347 -0.81 -1.55 -6.32
CA THR A 347 -1.84 -2.47 -6.84
C THR A 347 -1.74 -3.85 -6.17
N ALA A 348 -0.53 -4.39 -6.03
CA ALA A 348 -0.30 -5.67 -5.35
C ALA A 348 -0.71 -5.59 -3.87
N LEU A 349 -0.35 -4.52 -3.16
CA LEU A 349 -0.80 -4.30 -1.78
C LEU A 349 -2.33 -4.22 -1.65
N ALA A 350 -3.01 -3.61 -2.62
CA ALA A 350 -4.48 -3.55 -2.63
C ALA A 350 -5.11 -4.94 -2.74
N GLN A 351 -4.56 -5.81 -3.59
CA GLN A 351 -5.01 -7.20 -3.73
C GLN A 351 -4.71 -8.03 -2.48
N LEU A 352 -3.62 -7.72 -1.77
CA LEU A 352 -3.20 -8.41 -0.55
C LEU A 352 -3.91 -7.92 0.72
N ALA A 353 -4.74 -6.88 0.67
CA ALA A 353 -5.36 -6.26 1.84
C ALA A 353 -6.32 -7.18 2.64
N GLY A 354 -6.60 -8.40 2.15
CA GLY A 354 -7.09 -9.50 3.00
C GLY A 354 -8.47 -9.30 3.62
N GLY A 355 -9.34 -8.52 2.95
CA GLY A 355 -10.70 -8.26 3.40
C GLY A 355 -10.90 -6.93 4.14
N ASP A 356 -9.84 -6.13 4.36
CA ASP A 356 -10.01 -4.74 4.76
C ASP A 356 -10.23 -3.87 3.51
N ASP A 357 -11.51 -3.67 3.19
CA ASP A 357 -11.97 -2.94 2.02
C ASP A 357 -11.43 -1.50 1.92
N LEU A 358 -11.19 -0.85 3.07
CA LEU A 358 -10.69 0.53 3.09
C LEU A 358 -9.18 0.58 2.81
N TYR A 359 -8.40 -0.43 3.25
CA TYR A 359 -7.00 -0.56 2.82
C TYR A 359 -6.90 -0.86 1.33
N ALA A 360 -7.74 -1.75 0.81
CA ALA A 360 -7.76 -2.06 -0.62
C ALA A 360 -8.06 -0.79 -1.43
N LEU A 361 -9.13 -0.06 -1.06
CA LEU A 361 -9.48 1.23 -1.65
C LEU A 361 -8.31 2.24 -1.58
N TYR A 362 -7.69 2.37 -0.41
CA TYR A 362 -6.55 3.26 -0.20
C TYR A 362 -5.41 2.95 -1.17
N PHE A 363 -4.99 1.69 -1.26
CA PHE A 363 -3.87 1.32 -2.10
C PHE A 363 -4.19 1.39 -3.60
N TYR A 364 -5.43 1.12 -4.02
CA TYR A 364 -5.85 1.42 -5.39
C TYR A 364 -5.78 2.92 -5.70
N CYS A 365 -6.29 3.77 -4.80
CA CYS A 365 -6.19 5.22 -4.91
C CYS A 365 -4.74 5.67 -4.98
N LYS A 366 -3.88 5.19 -4.07
CA LYS A 366 -2.44 5.47 -4.06
C LYS A 366 -1.77 5.06 -5.36
N SER A 367 -2.03 3.84 -5.83
CA SER A 367 -1.52 3.31 -7.09
C SER A 367 -1.87 4.19 -8.29
N LEU A 368 -3.05 4.82 -8.26
CA LEU A 368 -3.48 5.75 -9.30
C LEU A 368 -2.85 7.14 -9.13
N GLU A 369 -2.51 7.58 -7.92
CA GLU A 369 -2.01 8.93 -7.62
C GLU A 369 -0.48 9.09 -7.66
N VAL A 370 0.30 8.01 -7.67
CA VAL A 370 1.77 8.07 -7.77
C VAL A 370 2.31 8.52 -9.13
N VAL A 371 3.59 8.91 -9.20
CA VAL A 371 4.24 9.42 -10.42
C VAL A 371 4.15 8.45 -11.60
N HIS A 372 4.27 7.14 -11.36
CA HIS A 372 4.12 6.08 -12.35
C HIS A 372 2.90 5.22 -12.02
N PRO A 373 1.68 5.64 -12.40
CA PRO A 373 0.47 4.89 -12.05
C PRO A 373 0.47 3.49 -12.65
N SER A 374 -0.08 2.53 -11.91
CA SER A 374 -0.30 1.19 -12.46
C SER A 374 -1.37 1.24 -13.55
N PRO A 375 -1.11 0.69 -14.76
CA PRO A 375 -2.11 0.65 -15.83
C PRO A 375 -3.32 -0.21 -15.46
N ASP A 376 -3.13 -1.23 -14.61
CA ASP A 376 -4.15 -2.21 -14.26
C ASP A 376 -5.00 -1.79 -13.05
N ALA A 377 -4.50 -0.85 -12.22
CA ALA A 377 -5.15 -0.46 -10.97
C ALA A 377 -6.61 -0.07 -11.16
N ARG A 378 -6.95 0.68 -12.22
CA ARG A 378 -8.33 1.08 -12.48
C ARG A 378 -9.23 -0.11 -12.80
N ALA A 379 -8.78 -1.02 -13.66
CA ALA A 379 -9.58 -2.19 -14.05
C ALA A 379 -9.84 -3.10 -12.83
N LEU A 380 -8.80 -3.31 -12.02
CA LEU A 380 -8.89 -4.09 -10.79
C LEU A 380 -9.77 -3.40 -9.73
N MET A 381 -9.66 -2.07 -9.58
CA MET A 381 -10.51 -1.29 -8.70
C MET A 381 -11.99 -1.34 -9.12
N LEU A 382 -12.29 -1.38 -10.43
CA LEU A 382 -13.66 -1.57 -10.91
C LEU A 382 -14.19 -2.97 -10.54
N GLY A 383 -13.37 -4.02 -10.68
CA GLY A 383 -13.71 -5.36 -10.23
C GLY A 383 -13.97 -5.45 -8.73
N PHE A 384 -13.21 -4.70 -7.92
CA PHE A 384 -13.41 -4.57 -6.46
C PHE A 384 -14.78 -3.97 -6.08
N PHE A 385 -15.41 -3.24 -6.99
CA PHE A 385 -16.74 -2.65 -6.83
C PHE A 385 -17.85 -3.41 -7.55
N GLY A 386 -17.71 -4.72 -7.74
CA GLY A 386 -18.77 -5.56 -8.31
C GLY A 386 -20.10 -5.47 -7.54
N ASP A 387 -21.20 -5.78 -8.23
CA ASP A 387 -22.57 -5.56 -7.74
C ASP A 387 -22.86 -6.22 -6.38
N ALA A 388 -22.40 -7.45 -6.18
CA ALA A 388 -22.58 -8.16 -4.91
C ALA A 388 -21.87 -7.45 -3.74
N ALA A 389 -20.65 -6.95 -3.97
CA ALA A 389 -19.90 -6.21 -2.96
C ALA A 389 -20.55 -4.85 -2.67
N GLN A 390 -21.04 -4.16 -3.70
CA GLN A 390 -21.79 -2.90 -3.54
C GLN A 390 -23.09 -3.11 -2.77
N ALA A 391 -23.84 -4.17 -3.05
CA ALA A 391 -25.07 -4.51 -2.34
C ALA A 391 -24.79 -4.81 -0.86
N HIS A 392 -23.73 -5.57 -0.56
CA HIS A 392 -23.32 -5.83 0.82
C HIS A 392 -22.99 -4.55 1.58
N ARG A 393 -22.24 -3.62 0.97
CA ARG A 393 -21.83 -2.36 1.60
C ARG A 393 -22.96 -1.32 1.70
N ALA A 394 -24.08 -1.52 0.99
CA ALA A 394 -25.23 -0.63 1.01
C ALA A 394 -26.26 -0.96 2.11
N ARG A 395 -26.09 -2.08 2.83
CA ARG A 395 -27.04 -2.58 3.82
C ARG A 395 -27.38 -1.54 4.90
N PRO A 396 -28.58 -1.58 5.52
CA PRO A 396 -28.98 -0.59 6.52
C PRO A 396 -28.04 -0.54 7.73
N ASP A 397 -27.51 -1.69 8.14
CA ASP A 397 -26.57 -1.90 9.25
C ASP A 397 -25.09 -1.74 8.85
N ALA A 398 -24.81 -1.23 7.64
CA ALA A 398 -23.46 -1.02 7.16
C ALA A 398 -22.71 -0.06 8.08
N SER A 399 -21.48 -0.44 8.44
CA SER A 399 -20.54 0.44 9.13
C SER A 399 -20.21 1.67 8.30
N LEU A 400 -19.72 2.73 8.96
CA LEU A 400 -19.26 3.93 8.28
C LEU A 400 -18.18 3.64 7.22
N ALA A 401 -17.25 2.71 7.51
CA ALA A 401 -16.20 2.32 6.55
C ALA A 401 -16.81 1.66 5.30
N GLU A 402 -17.75 0.72 5.47
CA GLU A 402 -18.47 0.10 4.35
C GLU A 402 -19.24 1.14 3.53
N LEU A 403 -19.91 2.10 4.18
CA LEU A 403 -20.65 3.17 3.50
C LEU A 403 -19.72 4.11 2.71
N LEU A 404 -18.55 4.44 3.25
CA LEU A 404 -17.56 5.26 2.56
C LEU A 404 -17.00 4.52 1.33
N VAL A 405 -16.69 3.22 1.48
CA VAL A 405 -16.24 2.38 0.35
C VAL A 405 -17.36 2.23 -0.70
N HIS A 406 -18.62 2.07 -0.27
CA HIS A 406 -19.79 2.04 -1.16
C HIS A 406 -19.89 3.33 -1.99
N LEU A 407 -19.79 4.47 -1.31
CA LEU A 407 -19.85 5.80 -1.93
C LEU A 407 -18.71 5.99 -2.94
N HIS A 408 -17.46 5.64 -2.57
CA HIS A 408 -16.34 5.65 -3.50
C HIS A 408 -16.60 4.74 -4.72
N GLY A 409 -17.21 3.59 -4.51
CA GLY A 409 -17.64 2.71 -5.60
C GLY A 409 -18.55 3.40 -6.61
N ARG A 410 -19.60 4.09 -6.14
CA ARG A 410 -20.51 4.88 -7.00
C ARG A 410 -19.78 5.97 -7.79
N LEU A 411 -18.81 6.63 -7.15
CA LEU A 411 -18.00 7.67 -7.79
C LEU A 411 -17.04 7.10 -8.85
N VAL A 412 -16.41 5.95 -8.58
CA VAL A 412 -15.48 5.28 -9.50
C VAL A 412 -16.20 4.72 -10.72
N THR A 413 -17.34 4.05 -10.50
CA THR A 413 -18.14 3.46 -11.57
C THR A 413 -18.96 4.50 -12.32
N ARG A 414 -19.19 5.68 -11.72
CA ARG A 414 -20.11 6.72 -12.20
C ARG A 414 -21.54 6.18 -12.43
N THR A 415 -21.95 5.19 -11.65
CA THR A 415 -23.30 4.59 -11.75
C THR A 415 -24.20 5.06 -10.60
N ALA A 416 -25.47 5.31 -10.91
CA ALA A 416 -26.49 5.73 -9.94
C ALA A 416 -26.07 6.96 -9.09
N LEU A 417 -25.49 7.98 -9.73
CA LEU A 417 -25.02 9.17 -9.02
C LEU A 417 -26.13 9.91 -8.25
N ASP A 418 -27.38 9.81 -8.70
CA ASP A 418 -28.56 10.36 -8.01
C ASP A 418 -28.74 9.77 -6.59
N SER A 419 -28.23 8.55 -6.35
CA SER A 419 -28.26 7.90 -5.04
C SER A 419 -27.14 8.34 -4.09
N VAL A 420 -26.19 9.16 -4.54
CA VAL A 420 -25.06 9.59 -3.71
C VAL A 420 -25.49 10.60 -2.64
N ALA A 421 -26.46 11.47 -2.92
CA ALA A 421 -26.96 12.43 -1.95
C ALA A 421 -27.54 11.78 -0.67
N PRO A 422 -28.49 10.81 -0.74
CA PRO A 422 -28.99 10.14 0.47
C PRO A 422 -27.91 9.29 1.15
N LEU A 423 -26.91 8.78 0.43
CA LEU A 423 -25.76 8.10 1.04
C LEU A 423 -24.88 9.06 1.84
N LEU A 424 -24.66 10.28 1.35
CA LEU A 424 -23.94 11.33 2.08
C LEU A 424 -24.66 11.72 3.36
N GLU A 425 -26.00 11.81 3.34
CA GLU A 425 -26.80 12.06 4.54
C GLU A 425 -26.64 10.94 5.57
N ARG A 426 -26.65 9.67 5.13
CA ARG A 426 -26.35 8.52 6.02
C ARG A 426 -24.96 8.62 6.62
N VAL A 427 -23.94 8.98 5.83
CA VAL A 427 -22.57 9.20 6.31
C VAL A 427 -22.52 10.33 7.34
N ALA A 428 -23.18 11.46 7.07
CA ALA A 428 -23.28 12.58 8.00
C ALA A 428 -23.96 12.19 9.32
N ALA A 429 -25.04 11.42 9.26
CA ALA A 429 -25.73 10.92 10.44
C ALA A 429 -24.84 9.98 11.28
N HIS A 430 -24.06 9.11 10.63
CA HIS A 430 -23.08 8.26 11.32
C HIS A 430 -22.00 9.09 12.03
N LEU A 431 -21.48 10.13 11.37
CA LEU A 431 -20.47 11.02 11.95
C LEU A 431 -21.04 11.85 13.11
N ALA A 432 -22.31 12.27 13.03
CA ALA A 432 -22.99 13.06 14.04
C ALA A 432 -23.43 12.27 15.28
N ALA A 433 -23.68 10.97 15.14
CA ALA A 433 -24.01 10.10 16.26
C ALA A 433 -22.81 10.00 17.22
N ARG A 434 -22.82 10.85 18.26
CA ARG A 434 -21.78 10.96 19.31
C ARG A 434 -21.53 9.59 19.95
N GLY A 435 -20.50 8.91 19.45
CA GLY A 435 -20.19 7.51 19.72
C GLY A 435 -19.42 6.87 18.57
N ALA A 436 -19.74 7.23 17.32
CA ALA A 436 -18.96 6.81 16.14
C ALA A 436 -17.53 7.36 16.16
N ALA A 437 -17.36 8.61 16.63
CA ALA A 437 -16.06 9.24 16.93
C ALA A 437 -15.15 8.40 17.85
N HIS A 438 -15.73 7.56 18.71
CA HIS A 438 -15.01 6.63 19.61
C HIS A 438 -15.03 5.17 19.09
N ALA A 439 -16.04 4.77 18.32
CA ALA A 439 -16.25 3.40 17.87
C ALA A 439 -15.42 3.02 16.63
N TYR A 440 -15.12 3.99 15.75
CA TYR A 440 -14.19 3.89 14.63
C TYR A 440 -13.59 5.28 14.43
N ALA A 441 -12.29 5.51 14.58
CA ALA A 441 -11.35 5.34 13.49
C ALA A 441 -10.03 5.99 13.95
N GLY A 442 -9.10 5.21 14.50
CA GLY A 442 -7.76 5.72 14.80
C GLY A 442 -7.15 6.45 13.60
N THR A 443 -6.19 7.33 13.84
CA THR A 443 -5.52 8.20 12.85
C THR A 443 -5.25 7.51 11.49
N ARG A 444 -4.97 6.20 11.49
CA ARG A 444 -4.83 5.36 10.28
C ARG A 444 -5.99 5.48 9.27
N TYR A 445 -7.24 5.43 9.72
CA TYR A 445 -8.40 5.37 8.84
C TYR A 445 -8.67 6.74 8.22
N TRP A 446 -8.51 7.79 9.01
CA TRP A 446 -8.53 9.17 8.54
C TRP A 446 -7.44 9.43 7.49
N MET A 447 -6.22 8.93 7.70
CA MET A 447 -5.16 9.02 6.68
C MET A 447 -5.55 8.31 5.37
N MET A 448 -6.12 7.11 5.45
CA MET A 448 -6.56 6.37 4.27
C MET A 448 -7.69 7.09 3.51
N LEU A 449 -8.68 7.60 4.25
CA LEU A 449 -9.79 8.36 3.69
C LEU A 449 -9.33 9.66 3.04
N ALA A 450 -8.32 10.33 3.60
CA ALA A 450 -7.80 11.58 3.03
C ALA A 450 -7.36 11.39 1.58
N LEU A 451 -6.53 10.36 1.33
CA LEU A 451 -6.05 10.07 -0.02
C LEU A 451 -7.18 9.58 -0.92
N ALA A 452 -8.12 8.77 -0.40
CA ALA A 452 -9.27 8.32 -1.18
C ALA A 452 -10.16 9.49 -1.62
N CYS A 453 -10.43 10.47 -0.74
CA CYS A 453 -11.21 11.66 -1.08
C CYS A 453 -10.49 12.56 -2.08
N VAL A 454 -9.17 12.76 -1.94
CA VAL A 454 -8.37 13.49 -2.92
C VAL A 454 -8.40 12.78 -4.27
N SER A 455 -8.26 11.46 -4.29
CA SER A 455 -8.35 10.66 -5.52
C SER A 455 -9.72 10.81 -6.16
N ALA A 456 -10.81 10.78 -5.37
CA ALA A 456 -12.16 11.00 -5.88
C ALA A 456 -12.35 12.40 -6.48
N LEU A 457 -11.79 13.44 -5.84
CA LEU A 457 -11.82 14.81 -6.35
C LEU A 457 -11.08 14.95 -7.69
N PHE A 458 -10.01 14.19 -7.89
CA PHE A 458 -9.26 14.10 -9.16
C PHE A 458 -9.73 12.94 -10.05
N GLU A 459 -10.94 12.43 -9.78
CA GLU A 459 -11.62 11.38 -10.55
C GLU A 459 -10.75 10.13 -10.77
N TYR A 460 -9.95 9.80 -9.77
CA TYR A 460 -9.05 8.65 -9.69
C TYR A 460 -8.02 8.66 -10.83
N GLY A 461 -7.54 9.85 -11.24
CA GLY A 461 -6.54 10.00 -12.29
C GLY A 461 -7.03 9.64 -13.68
N ARG A 462 -8.31 9.87 -13.98
CA ARG A 462 -8.85 9.68 -15.34
C ARG A 462 -8.21 10.64 -16.33
N ALA A 463 -8.03 10.20 -17.57
CA ALA A 463 -7.48 11.03 -18.63
C ALA A 463 -8.42 12.20 -19.02
N ASP A 464 -9.72 12.02 -18.83
CA ASP A 464 -10.80 12.99 -19.05
C ASP A 464 -11.33 13.60 -17.73
N ALA A 465 -10.53 13.59 -16.66
CA ALA A 465 -10.93 14.19 -15.38
C ALA A 465 -11.13 15.70 -15.52
N TYR A 466 -12.05 16.27 -14.73
CA TYR A 466 -12.36 17.69 -14.70
C TYR A 466 -11.13 18.56 -14.44
N VAL A 467 -10.27 18.12 -13.52
CA VAL A 467 -8.94 18.69 -13.31
C VAL A 467 -7.92 17.76 -13.94
N ASP A 468 -7.21 18.23 -14.97
CA ASP A 468 -6.13 17.45 -15.58
C ASP A 468 -5.01 17.25 -14.56
N ARG A 469 -4.82 15.99 -14.17
CA ARG A 469 -3.81 15.56 -13.20
C ARG A 469 -2.38 15.94 -13.61
N ARG A 470 -2.08 16.06 -14.90
CA ARG A 470 -0.76 16.49 -15.39
C ARG A 470 -0.43 17.93 -14.96
N LEU A 471 -1.44 18.75 -14.73
CA LEU A 471 -1.26 20.11 -14.20
C LEU A 471 -0.84 20.10 -12.72
N LEU A 472 -1.24 19.06 -11.98
CA LEU A 472 -0.98 18.95 -10.53
C LEU A 472 0.43 18.43 -10.22
N GLY A 473 1.19 17.96 -11.22
CA GLY A 473 2.51 17.37 -11.03
C GLY A 473 3.48 18.27 -10.26
N ALA A 474 4.12 17.73 -9.23
CA ALA A 474 5.03 18.45 -8.33
C ALA A 474 6.23 19.06 -9.06
N TYR A 475 6.68 18.44 -10.15
CA TYR A 475 7.76 18.95 -11.01
C TYR A 475 7.42 20.30 -11.66
N ARG A 476 6.13 20.65 -11.76
CA ARG A 476 5.68 21.96 -12.27
C ARG A 476 5.63 23.04 -11.18
N THR A 477 5.86 22.71 -9.92
CA THR A 477 5.76 23.67 -8.82
C THR A 477 7.09 24.39 -8.64
N PRO A 478 7.16 25.71 -8.90
CA PRO A 478 8.39 26.45 -8.75
C PRO A 478 8.83 26.44 -7.29
N SER A 479 10.14 26.45 -7.04
CA SER A 479 10.71 26.36 -5.69
C SER A 479 10.19 27.45 -4.75
N SER A 480 9.89 28.65 -5.26
CA SER A 480 9.31 29.78 -4.52
C SER A 480 7.83 29.63 -4.16
N ALA A 481 7.12 28.67 -4.78
CA ALA A 481 5.72 28.37 -4.47
C ALA A 481 5.59 27.14 -3.56
N ARG A 482 6.68 26.43 -3.26
CA ARG A 482 6.65 25.26 -2.37
C ARG A 482 6.29 25.67 -0.94
N LEU A 483 5.68 24.74 -0.21
CA LEU A 483 5.15 24.96 1.12
C LEU A 483 6.18 25.55 2.11
N PHE A 484 7.44 25.12 2.03
CA PHE A 484 8.51 25.55 2.95
C PHE A 484 9.44 26.63 2.38
N SER A 485 9.04 27.28 1.29
CA SER A 485 9.79 28.39 0.69
C SER A 485 9.69 29.67 1.52
N GLU A 486 10.67 30.56 1.37
CA GLU A 486 10.68 31.86 2.05
C GLU A 486 9.37 32.67 1.87
N PRO A 487 8.78 32.76 0.65
CA PRO A 487 7.47 33.40 0.49
C PRO A 487 6.34 32.75 1.29
N SER A 488 6.34 31.41 1.43
CA SER A 488 5.34 30.71 2.24
C SER A 488 5.51 30.99 3.74
N VAL A 489 6.76 31.08 4.22
CA VAL A 489 7.04 31.46 5.62
C VAL A 489 6.64 32.91 5.88
N ALA A 490 6.90 33.82 4.93
CA ALA A 490 6.48 35.21 5.03
C ALA A 490 4.94 35.34 5.08
N ARG A 491 4.21 34.57 4.27
CA ARG A 491 2.74 34.49 4.34
C ARG A 491 2.24 34.01 5.70
N LEU A 492 2.86 32.97 6.27
CA LEU A 492 2.54 32.50 7.61
C LEU A 492 2.74 33.62 8.65
N GLY A 493 3.87 34.35 8.59
CA GLY A 493 4.12 35.49 9.47
C GLY A 493 3.08 36.60 9.35
N ALA A 494 2.69 36.96 8.13
CA ALA A 494 1.63 37.94 7.89
C ALA A 494 0.28 37.47 8.47
N ARG A 495 -0.03 36.16 8.38
CA ARG A 495 -1.28 35.58 8.90
C ARG A 495 -1.31 35.48 10.43
N LEU A 496 -0.16 35.22 11.05
CA LEU A 496 0.00 35.26 12.51
C LEU A 496 -0.17 36.68 13.06
N ALA A 497 0.30 37.70 12.33
CA ALA A 497 0.13 39.10 12.71
C ALA A 497 -1.28 39.65 12.47
N ALA A 498 -2.03 39.07 11.54
CA ALA A 498 -3.38 39.51 11.20
C ALA A 498 -4.41 39.09 12.26
N PRO A 499 -5.41 39.94 12.58
CA PRO A 499 -6.50 39.58 13.48
C PRO A 499 -7.31 38.41 12.91
N ALA A 500 -7.90 37.62 13.80
CA ALA A 500 -8.71 36.49 13.38
C ALA A 500 -9.92 36.93 12.56
N ALA A 501 -10.12 36.31 11.39
CA ALA A 501 -11.27 36.58 10.56
C ALA A 501 -12.55 36.19 11.32
N ARG A 502 -13.48 37.13 11.47
CA ARG A 502 -14.83 36.86 11.98
C ARG A 502 -15.70 36.39 10.83
N GLY A 503 -15.51 35.15 10.39
CA GLY A 503 -16.35 34.49 9.40
C GLY A 503 -17.28 33.47 10.06
N SER A 504 -18.50 33.34 9.55
CA SER A 504 -19.33 32.15 9.82
C SER A 504 -18.96 31.08 8.79
N ASP A 505 -18.72 29.86 9.24
CA ASP A 505 -18.53 28.73 8.33
C ASP A 505 -19.82 28.46 7.54
N GLY A 506 -19.67 28.20 6.25
CA GLY A 506 -20.77 27.73 5.41
C GLY A 506 -21.17 26.32 5.82
N ALA A 507 -22.46 25.98 5.71
CA ALA A 507 -22.89 24.60 5.93
C ALA A 507 -22.33 23.69 4.80
N PRO A 508 -22.00 22.42 5.10
CA PRO A 508 -21.61 21.46 4.06
C PRO A 508 -22.76 21.18 3.08
N GLY A 509 -24.00 21.35 3.53
CA GLY A 509 -25.20 21.21 2.72
C GLY A 509 -25.18 22.13 1.50
N GLY A 510 -25.68 21.61 0.37
CA GLY A 510 -25.74 22.36 -0.89
C GLY A 510 -24.43 22.44 -1.68
N CYS A 511 -23.30 21.96 -1.15
CA CYS A 511 -22.00 22.00 -1.85
C CYS A 511 -22.05 21.34 -3.24
N ALA A 512 -22.65 20.14 -3.33
CA ALA A 512 -22.81 19.46 -4.62
C ALA A 512 -23.67 20.27 -5.61
N ALA A 513 -24.76 20.89 -5.14
CA ALA A 513 -25.64 21.70 -5.98
C ALA A 513 -24.93 22.96 -6.48
N ALA A 514 -24.16 23.63 -5.62
CA ALA A 514 -23.34 24.78 -6.00
C ALA A 514 -22.26 24.40 -7.04
N ALA A 515 -21.60 23.26 -6.86
CA ALA A 515 -20.62 22.75 -7.81
C ALA A 515 -21.26 22.42 -9.18
N LEU A 516 -22.41 21.72 -9.19
CA LEU A 516 -23.17 21.44 -10.40
C LEU A 516 -23.59 22.73 -11.12
N ALA A 517 -24.10 23.72 -10.38
CA ALA A 517 -24.47 25.03 -10.93
C ALA A 517 -23.28 25.78 -11.52
N ALA A 518 -22.07 25.56 -10.98
CA ALA A 518 -20.82 26.11 -11.50
C ALA A 518 -20.23 25.29 -12.67
N GLY A 519 -20.94 24.27 -13.17
CA GLY A 519 -20.51 23.44 -14.31
C GLY A 519 -19.51 22.34 -13.94
N VAL A 520 -19.39 21.98 -12.66
CA VAL A 520 -18.58 20.83 -12.23
C VAL A 520 -19.34 19.53 -12.55
N PRO A 521 -18.68 18.50 -13.13
CA PRO A 521 -19.32 17.22 -13.43
C PRO A 521 -19.92 16.55 -12.19
N PRO A 522 -21.03 15.79 -12.32
CA PRO A 522 -21.73 15.21 -11.17
C PRO A 522 -20.85 14.37 -10.24
N ALA A 523 -19.99 13.50 -10.79
CA ALA A 523 -19.08 12.68 -9.97
C ALA A 523 -18.15 13.56 -9.12
N THR A 524 -17.55 14.59 -9.71
CA THR A 524 -16.63 15.53 -9.05
C THR A 524 -17.37 16.42 -8.05
N ALA A 525 -18.60 16.85 -8.36
CA ALA A 525 -19.45 17.61 -7.46
C ALA A 525 -19.81 16.81 -6.19
N HIS A 526 -20.14 15.52 -6.35
CA HIS A 526 -20.40 14.63 -5.22
C HIS A 526 -19.13 14.28 -4.43
N ALA A 527 -18.00 14.08 -5.11
CA ALA A 527 -16.70 13.88 -4.46
C ALA A 527 -16.29 15.12 -3.63
N LEU A 528 -16.53 16.32 -4.16
CA LEU A 528 -16.30 17.58 -3.46
C LEU A 528 -17.21 17.71 -2.23
N HIS A 529 -18.48 17.35 -2.34
CA HIS A 529 -19.40 17.32 -1.19
C HIS A 529 -18.91 16.36 -0.11
N LEU A 530 -18.52 15.13 -0.47
CA LEU A 530 -17.95 14.18 0.48
C LEU A 530 -16.74 14.76 1.21
N LEU A 531 -15.79 15.33 0.46
CA LEU A 531 -14.59 15.94 1.03
C LEU A 531 -14.94 17.07 2.00
N VAL A 532 -15.85 17.97 1.61
CA VAL A 532 -16.33 19.07 2.46
C VAL A 532 -17.00 18.53 3.73
N GLN A 533 -17.88 17.53 3.63
CA GLN A 533 -18.56 16.93 4.78
C GLN A 533 -17.56 16.32 5.79
N LEU A 534 -16.55 15.59 5.28
CA LEU A 534 -15.52 14.98 6.12
C LEU A 534 -14.58 16.04 6.73
N VAL A 535 -14.26 17.11 6.01
CA VAL A 535 -13.46 18.22 6.55
C VAL A 535 -14.21 18.95 7.66
N HIS A 536 -15.52 19.19 7.54
CA HIS A 536 -16.30 19.76 8.65
C HIS A 536 -16.25 18.90 9.89
N SER A 537 -16.47 17.59 9.72
CA SER A 537 -16.41 16.64 10.82
C SER A 537 -15.02 16.64 11.45
N ALA A 538 -13.98 16.65 10.63
CA ALA A 538 -12.60 16.68 11.09
C ALA A 538 -12.23 17.98 11.81
N ALA A 539 -12.62 19.14 11.27
CA ALA A 539 -12.38 20.46 11.85
C ALA A 539 -13.09 20.61 13.20
N HIS A 540 -14.34 20.15 13.30
CA HIS A 540 -15.08 20.14 14.56
C HIS A 540 -14.40 19.26 15.61
N MET A 541 -13.96 18.05 15.25
CA MET A 541 -13.22 17.17 16.15
C MET A 541 -11.88 17.79 16.61
N GLN A 542 -11.20 18.54 15.74
CA GLN A 542 -9.98 19.27 16.15
C GLN A 542 -10.30 20.39 17.13
N HIS A 543 -11.37 21.13 16.86
CA HIS A 543 -11.77 22.23 17.72
C HIS A 543 -12.16 21.73 19.11
N GLU A 544 -12.95 20.66 19.20
CA GLU A 544 -13.27 20.00 20.48
C GLU A 544 -12.02 19.47 21.19
N ALA A 545 -10.98 19.07 20.44
CA ALA A 545 -9.73 18.59 21.03
C ALA A 545 -8.91 19.70 21.70
N LEU A 546 -9.16 20.98 21.41
CA LEU A 546 -8.54 22.09 22.13
C LEU A 546 -8.95 22.14 23.60
N ASP A 547 -10.19 21.76 23.90
CA ASP A 547 -10.70 21.68 25.27
C ASP A 547 -10.26 20.40 25.98
N ASN A 548 -9.82 19.39 25.22
CA ASN A 548 -9.41 18.10 25.74
C ASN A 548 -8.15 17.60 25.01
N PRO A 549 -6.94 17.84 25.57
CA PRO A 549 -5.69 17.44 24.94
C PRO A 549 -5.58 15.96 24.59
N VAL A 550 -6.28 15.08 25.31
CA VAL A 550 -6.33 13.64 25.04
C VAL A 550 -6.99 13.35 23.68
N ALA A 551 -7.97 14.16 23.29
CA ALA A 551 -8.67 13.97 22.02
C ALA A 551 -7.77 14.20 20.80
N HIS A 552 -6.64 14.94 20.94
CA HIS A 552 -5.66 15.11 19.86
C HIS A 552 -5.01 13.80 19.39
N ILE A 553 -4.98 12.76 20.23
CA ILE A 553 -4.37 11.47 19.88
C ILE A 553 -5.11 10.82 18.70
N ASN A 554 -6.44 10.86 18.74
CA ASN A 554 -7.31 10.29 17.70
C ASN A 554 -7.88 11.35 16.77
N SER A 555 -7.44 12.60 16.90
CA SER A 555 -8.00 13.68 16.10
C SER A 555 -7.54 13.53 14.63
N PRO A 556 -8.41 13.87 13.66
CA PRO A 556 -8.15 13.70 12.23
C PRO A 556 -7.17 14.72 11.63
N THR A 557 -6.14 15.17 12.37
CA THR A 557 -5.24 16.23 11.89
C THR A 557 -4.41 15.72 10.72
N ALA A 558 -4.03 14.43 10.75
CA ALA A 558 -3.32 13.79 9.64
C ALA A 558 -4.16 13.78 8.34
N PHE A 559 -5.48 13.59 8.46
CA PHE A 559 -6.40 13.72 7.32
C PHE A 559 -6.40 15.14 6.76
N LEU A 560 -6.50 16.15 7.65
CA LEU A 560 -6.48 17.55 7.24
C LEU A 560 -5.15 17.92 6.57
N VAL A 561 -4.01 17.47 7.09
CA VAL A 561 -2.69 17.72 6.46
C VAL A 561 -2.64 17.18 5.03
N VAL A 562 -3.08 15.94 4.80
CA VAL A 562 -3.09 15.33 3.45
C VAL A 562 -4.04 16.07 2.51
N VAL A 563 -5.28 16.34 2.94
CA VAL A 563 -6.29 17.05 2.14
C VAL A 563 -5.84 18.48 1.80
N LEU A 564 -5.41 19.26 2.79
CA LEU A 564 -4.97 20.63 2.60
C LEU A 564 -3.71 20.70 1.72
N SER A 565 -2.85 19.67 1.77
CA SER A 565 -1.71 19.57 0.86
C SER A 565 -2.15 19.45 -0.60
N ALA A 566 -3.15 18.61 -0.89
CA ALA A 566 -3.70 18.49 -2.24
C ALA A 566 -4.39 19.79 -2.69
N LEU A 567 -5.17 20.42 -1.80
CA LEU A 567 -5.83 21.70 -2.08
C LEU A 567 -4.82 22.83 -2.30
N HIS A 568 -3.68 22.82 -1.60
CA HIS A 568 -2.61 23.80 -1.83
C HIS A 568 -2.08 23.70 -3.26
N ILE A 569 -1.89 22.48 -3.79
CA ILE A 569 -1.52 22.30 -5.20
C ILE A 569 -2.60 22.80 -6.14
N LEU A 570 -3.87 22.52 -5.83
CA LEU A 570 -5.01 23.02 -6.60
C LEU A 570 -5.01 24.55 -6.66
N ALA A 571 -4.75 25.21 -5.52
CA ALA A 571 -4.62 26.67 -5.41
C ALA A 571 -3.50 27.23 -6.28
N LEU A 572 -2.34 26.56 -6.32
CA LEU A 572 -1.23 26.96 -7.20
C LEU A 572 -1.59 26.88 -8.69
N ARG A 573 -2.59 26.06 -9.07
CA ARG A 573 -3.05 25.90 -10.46
C ARG A 573 -4.29 26.70 -10.81
N ALA A 574 -4.86 27.45 -9.87
CA ALA A 574 -6.05 28.26 -10.10
C ALA A 574 -5.86 29.32 -11.21
N ALA A 575 -4.64 29.77 -11.47
CA ALA A 575 -4.32 30.70 -12.55
C ALA A 575 -4.36 30.03 -13.94
N GLU A 576 -3.90 28.78 -14.02
CA GLU A 576 -3.70 28.00 -15.25
C GLU A 576 -4.94 27.17 -15.63
N SER A 577 -5.78 26.82 -14.66
CA SER A 577 -6.94 25.94 -14.84
C SER A 577 -8.22 26.58 -14.31
N SER A 578 -9.19 26.80 -15.21
CA SER A 578 -10.54 27.25 -14.84
C SER A 578 -11.24 26.24 -13.94
N ALA A 579 -11.08 24.93 -14.20
CA ALA A 579 -11.61 23.86 -13.36
C ALA A 579 -11.07 23.94 -11.92
N ALA A 580 -9.76 24.12 -11.75
CA ALA A 580 -9.16 24.30 -10.43
C ALA A 580 -9.71 25.54 -9.72
N ARG A 581 -9.85 26.67 -10.43
CA ARG A 581 -10.45 27.90 -9.90
C ARG A 581 -11.90 27.68 -9.47
N THR A 582 -12.73 27.04 -10.29
CA THR A 582 -14.13 26.76 -9.98
C THR A 582 -14.26 25.92 -8.71
N LEU A 583 -13.45 24.86 -8.56
CA LEU A 583 -13.46 24.05 -7.33
C LEU A 583 -13.09 24.88 -6.10
N LEU A 584 -12.08 25.75 -6.19
CA LEU A 584 -11.68 26.64 -5.10
C LEU A 584 -12.73 27.70 -4.79
N ASP A 585 -13.47 28.19 -5.78
CA ASP A 585 -14.56 29.13 -5.58
C ASP A 585 -15.73 28.49 -4.82
N VAL A 586 -16.04 27.21 -5.10
CA VAL A 586 -17.02 26.44 -4.31
C VAL A 586 -16.50 26.19 -2.89
N LEU A 587 -15.23 25.79 -2.74
CA LEU A 587 -14.60 25.61 -1.43
C LEU A 587 -14.56 26.92 -0.62
N ARG A 588 -14.40 28.08 -1.25
CA ARG A 588 -14.42 29.38 -0.56
C ARG A 588 -15.71 29.60 0.24
N VAL A 589 -16.82 29.08 -0.27
CA VAL A 589 -18.15 29.24 0.34
C VAL A 589 -18.46 28.14 1.34
N HIS A 590 -18.13 26.88 0.98
CA HIS A 590 -18.61 25.72 1.73
C HIS A 590 -17.57 25.10 2.66
N PHE A 591 -16.31 25.53 2.65
CA PHE A 591 -15.31 24.94 3.55
C PHE A 591 -15.34 25.61 4.93
N PRO A 592 -15.01 24.91 6.03
CA PRO A 592 -15.05 25.45 7.38
C PRO A 592 -13.81 26.30 7.71
N TRP A 593 -13.57 27.35 6.92
CA TRP A 593 -12.37 28.19 7.02
C TRP A 593 -12.18 28.82 8.39
N ALA A 594 -13.26 29.30 9.03
CA ALA A 594 -13.20 29.94 10.33
C ALA A 594 -12.81 28.93 11.43
N THR A 595 -13.40 27.73 11.43
CA THR A 595 -13.03 26.68 12.39
C THR A 595 -11.57 26.22 12.17
N LEU A 596 -11.15 26.04 10.91
CA LEU A 596 -9.77 25.65 10.59
C LEU A 596 -8.75 26.72 11.01
N GLU A 597 -9.06 27.99 10.77
CA GLU A 597 -8.22 29.12 11.17
C GLU A 597 -8.17 29.29 12.70
N ALA A 598 -9.29 29.07 13.39
CA ALA A 598 -9.35 29.07 14.85
C ALA A 598 -8.43 27.98 15.44
N TYR A 599 -8.49 26.75 14.90
CA TYR A 599 -7.59 25.68 15.32
C TYR A 599 -6.12 25.97 14.98
N ALA A 600 -5.83 26.55 13.81
CA ALA A 600 -4.47 26.91 13.41
C ALA A 600 -3.83 27.91 14.38
N ARG A 601 -4.61 28.88 14.87
CA ARG A 601 -4.16 29.89 15.84
C ARG A 601 -4.15 29.45 17.29
N ALA A 602 -4.78 28.31 17.62
CA ALA A 602 -4.81 27.82 18.98
C ALA A 602 -3.42 27.38 19.44
N ASP A 603 -3.15 27.53 20.73
CA ASP A 603 -1.93 27.00 21.35
C ASP A 603 -2.09 25.50 21.61
N VAL A 604 -1.62 24.69 20.66
CA VAL A 604 -1.58 23.23 20.81
C VAL A 604 -0.25 22.83 21.43
N LEU A 605 -0.28 22.59 22.74
CA LEU A 605 0.85 22.07 23.54
C LEU A 605 2.10 22.97 23.56
N GLY A 606 1.92 24.30 23.56
CA GLY A 606 3.04 25.25 23.57
C GLY A 606 3.69 25.40 22.20
N ALA A 607 2.89 25.33 21.12
CA ALA A 607 3.39 25.49 19.76
C ALA A 607 4.01 26.90 19.60
N PRO A 608 5.15 27.03 18.89
CA PRO A 608 5.81 28.31 18.74
C PRO A 608 4.89 29.31 18.02
N THR A 609 4.95 30.58 18.42
CA THR A 609 4.16 31.66 17.81
C THR A 609 4.91 32.38 16.68
N ASP A 610 6.21 32.11 16.53
CA ASP A 610 7.05 32.67 15.46
C ASP A 610 6.94 31.84 14.17
N ALA A 611 6.82 32.53 13.03
CA ALA A 611 6.62 31.91 11.73
C ALA A 611 7.82 31.07 11.28
N ALA A 612 9.05 31.52 11.54
CA ALA A 612 10.24 30.78 11.14
C ALA A 612 10.41 29.52 11.98
N CYS A 613 10.13 29.59 13.29
CA CYS A 613 10.12 28.45 14.19
C CYS A 613 9.05 27.43 13.81
N LEU A 614 7.81 27.87 13.56
CA LEU A 614 6.72 27.01 13.07
C LEU A 614 7.08 26.35 11.74
N ALA A 615 7.62 27.10 10.78
CA ALA A 615 8.03 26.54 9.49
C ALA A 615 9.17 25.52 9.65
N GLN A 616 10.10 25.75 10.57
CA GLN A 616 11.17 24.80 10.86
C GLN A 616 10.63 23.52 11.51
N GLN A 617 9.72 23.65 12.47
CA GLN A 617 9.06 22.51 13.12
C GLN A 617 8.21 21.72 12.12
N ALA A 618 7.47 22.41 11.26
CA ALA A 618 6.64 21.82 10.20
C ALA A 618 7.44 21.04 9.14
N ARG A 619 8.78 21.11 9.11
CA ARG A 619 9.63 20.30 8.21
C ARG A 619 9.93 18.91 8.75
N ALA A 620 9.71 18.64 10.04
CA ALA A 620 9.97 17.33 10.62
C ALA A 620 9.07 16.26 9.97
N ALA A 621 9.58 15.04 9.84
CA ALA A 621 8.83 13.94 9.21
C ALA A 621 7.61 13.56 10.06
N LEU A 622 6.47 13.41 9.41
CA LEU A 622 5.22 12.93 10.01
C LEU A 622 4.87 11.54 9.49
N PRO A 623 4.13 10.73 10.26
CA PRO A 623 3.62 9.45 9.79
C PRO A 623 2.80 9.55 8.50
N GLU A 624 1.94 10.56 8.39
CA GLU A 624 1.12 10.81 7.20
C GLU A 624 1.93 11.18 5.95
N ASP A 625 3.23 11.50 6.07
CA ASP A 625 4.08 11.73 4.92
C ASP A 625 4.27 10.46 4.09
N TRP A 626 4.16 9.27 4.69
CA TRP A 626 4.11 8.01 3.95
C TRP A 626 2.94 7.98 2.96
N CYS A 627 1.79 8.55 3.33
CA CYS A 627 0.64 8.66 2.43
C CYS A 627 0.91 9.59 1.24
N LEU A 628 1.85 10.52 1.37
CA LEU A 628 2.22 11.50 0.35
C LEU A 628 3.49 11.11 -0.42
N CYS A 629 4.29 10.17 0.07
CA CYS A 629 5.49 9.68 -0.60
C CYS A 629 5.13 9.12 -1.98
N GLY A 630 5.87 9.53 -3.02
CA GLY A 630 5.67 9.10 -4.40
C GLY A 630 4.41 9.61 -5.11
N VAL A 631 3.51 10.30 -4.39
CA VAL A 631 2.31 10.91 -4.98
C VAL A 631 2.72 12.03 -5.94
N ALA A 632 2.19 12.00 -7.16
CA ALA A 632 2.65 12.82 -8.27
C ALA A 632 2.53 14.34 -8.02
N TRP A 633 1.54 14.75 -7.24
CA TRP A 633 1.28 16.16 -6.93
C TRP A 633 1.96 16.64 -5.63
N ASN A 634 2.54 15.74 -4.83
CA ASN A 634 3.14 16.14 -3.56
C ASN A 634 4.39 17.01 -3.77
N THR A 635 4.38 18.24 -3.25
CA THR A 635 5.49 19.19 -3.38
C THR A 635 6.39 19.28 -2.15
N HIS A 636 5.98 18.66 -1.04
CA HIS A 636 6.78 18.59 0.16
C HIS A 636 7.20 17.14 0.39
N HIS A 637 8.45 16.87 0.07
CA HIS A 637 9.06 15.60 0.38
C HIS A 637 9.87 15.82 1.66
N PRO A 638 9.51 15.26 2.82
CA PRO A 638 10.49 15.13 3.88
C PRO A 638 11.67 14.35 3.30
N LEU A 639 12.91 14.71 3.65
CA LEU A 639 14.06 13.88 3.29
C LEU A 639 13.78 12.50 3.89
N LEU A 640 13.36 11.53 3.06
CA LEU A 640 13.14 10.16 3.53
C LEU A 640 14.43 9.73 4.24
N ALA A 641 14.27 8.97 5.32
CA ALA A 641 15.38 8.48 6.11
C ALA A 641 16.49 7.97 5.18
N PRO A 642 17.77 8.26 5.48
CA PRO A 642 18.87 7.76 4.67
C PRO A 642 18.69 6.25 4.47
N PRO A 643 18.99 5.72 3.27
CA PRO A 643 18.78 4.32 2.94
C PRO A 643 19.36 3.42 4.05
N ILE A 644 18.67 2.31 4.37
CA ILE A 644 19.06 1.39 5.45
C ILE A 644 20.58 1.21 5.43
N PRO A 645 21.30 1.55 6.52
CA PRO A 645 22.75 1.47 6.53
C PRO A 645 23.19 0.07 6.13
N ARG A 646 24.07 0.00 5.13
CA ARG A 646 24.62 -1.27 4.61
C ARG A 646 25.23 -2.06 5.76
N ALA A 647 24.90 -3.34 5.87
CA ALA A 647 25.56 -4.24 6.81
C ALA A 647 27.08 -4.21 6.53
N GLY A 648 27.87 -3.68 7.48
CA GLY A 648 29.33 -3.59 7.37
C GLY A 648 29.88 -2.35 6.67
N ALA A 649 29.06 -1.35 6.30
CA ALA A 649 29.62 -0.05 5.92
C ALA A 649 30.30 0.61 7.14
N PRO A 650 31.51 1.17 7.01
CA PRO A 650 32.07 2.00 8.06
C PRO A 650 31.07 3.12 8.36
N PRO A 651 30.91 3.52 9.64
CA PRO A 651 30.02 4.61 10.00
C PRO A 651 30.38 5.81 9.11
N ALA A 652 29.40 6.32 8.36
CA ALA A 652 29.60 7.51 7.55
C ALA A 652 30.17 8.61 8.47
N PRO A 653 31.13 9.44 8.00
CA PRO A 653 31.62 10.56 8.79
C PRO A 653 30.40 11.32 9.31
N ALA A 654 30.33 11.49 10.63
CA ALA A 654 29.17 12.08 11.28
C ALA A 654 28.82 13.36 10.51
N PRO A 655 27.60 13.49 9.96
CA PRO A 655 27.21 14.73 9.30
C PRO A 655 27.46 15.85 10.31
N ALA A 656 27.97 17.00 9.83
CA ALA A 656 28.16 18.20 10.66
C ALA A 656 26.96 18.33 11.59
N PRO A 657 27.18 18.56 12.91
CA PRO A 657 26.18 18.36 13.95
C PRO A 657 24.88 19.00 13.51
N ALA A 658 23.95 18.17 13.02
CA ALA A 658 22.60 18.61 12.81
C ALA A 658 22.12 19.07 14.19
N PRO A 659 21.34 20.16 14.28
CA PRO A 659 20.80 20.61 15.56
C PRO A 659 20.22 19.39 16.30
N ALA A 660 20.43 19.34 17.63
CA ALA A 660 20.36 18.18 18.52
C ALA A 660 19.08 17.29 18.46
N CYS A 661 18.16 17.54 17.53
CA CYS A 661 16.96 16.77 17.21
C CYS A 661 17.18 15.62 16.21
N ALA A 662 18.41 15.30 15.78
CA ALA A 662 18.68 14.23 14.80
C ALA A 662 18.87 12.81 15.40
N GLY A 663 18.44 12.59 16.64
CA GLY A 663 18.15 11.23 17.13
C GLY A 663 17.03 10.62 16.28
N ARG A 664 17.00 9.30 16.09
CA ARG A 664 15.88 8.64 15.41
C ARG A 664 14.60 9.08 16.12
N GLY A 665 13.79 9.90 15.44
CA GLY A 665 12.54 10.36 16.00
C GLY A 665 11.66 9.16 16.38
N PRO A 666 10.83 9.28 17.42
CA PRO A 666 9.93 8.23 17.93
C PRO A 666 9.00 7.59 16.89
N PHE A 667 8.80 8.22 15.73
CA PHE A 667 7.89 7.79 14.67
C PHE A 667 8.61 7.48 13.35
N VAL A 668 9.69 6.71 13.42
CA VAL A 668 10.37 6.17 12.21
C VAL A 668 9.82 4.79 11.90
N PHE A 669 9.09 4.69 10.79
CA PHE A 669 8.54 3.42 10.30
C PHE A 669 9.42 2.81 9.23
N SER A 670 9.41 1.48 9.13
CA SER A 670 10.17 0.74 8.11
C SER A 670 9.46 0.72 6.74
N SER A 671 8.15 0.96 6.70
CA SER A 671 7.36 1.12 5.48
C SER A 671 6.02 1.78 5.81
N GLU A 672 5.30 2.19 4.76
CA GLU A 672 3.92 2.67 4.85
C GLU A 672 2.96 1.62 5.44
N THR A 673 3.15 0.34 5.11
CA THR A 673 2.37 -0.77 5.66
C THR A 673 2.61 -0.97 7.16
N HIS A 674 3.87 -0.90 7.61
CA HIS A 674 4.20 -0.96 9.05
C HIS A 674 3.67 0.27 9.79
N MET A 675 3.75 1.46 9.17
CA MET A 675 3.15 2.68 9.72
C MET A 675 1.66 2.47 10.03
N PHE A 676 0.87 1.95 9.09
CA PHE A 676 -0.55 1.69 9.34
C PHE A 676 -0.81 0.57 10.38
N ALA A 677 0.03 -0.46 10.40
CA ALA A 677 -0.06 -1.54 11.39
C ALA A 677 0.18 -1.00 12.81
N ASP A 678 1.24 -0.22 12.99
CA ASP A 678 1.64 0.39 14.26
C ASP A 678 0.59 1.41 14.73
N TRP A 679 0.13 2.30 13.85
CA TRP A 679 -0.97 3.22 14.19
C TRP A 679 -2.27 2.51 14.51
N GLY A 680 -2.53 1.37 13.86
CA GLY A 680 -3.65 0.50 14.21
C GLY A 680 -3.51 -0.10 15.61
N ALA A 681 -2.32 -0.56 15.97
CA ALA A 681 -2.02 -1.09 17.29
C ALA A 681 -2.12 0.00 18.37
N MET A 682 -1.54 1.17 18.12
CA MET A 682 -1.63 2.34 19.00
C MET A 682 -3.08 2.75 19.22
N ALA A 683 -3.88 2.88 18.15
CA ALA A 683 -5.29 3.25 18.28
C ALA A 683 -6.10 2.23 19.10
N ARG A 684 -5.87 0.92 18.91
CA ARG A 684 -6.51 -0.13 19.73
C ARG A 684 -6.07 -0.07 21.18
N HIS A 685 -4.78 0.17 21.42
CA HIS A 685 -4.23 0.35 22.76
C HIS A 685 -4.90 1.54 23.45
N PHE A 686 -4.96 2.71 22.80
CA PHE A 686 -5.64 3.89 23.34
C PHE A 686 -7.14 3.66 23.59
N ALA A 687 -7.84 2.97 22.68
CA ALA A 687 -9.24 2.61 22.87
C ALA A 687 -9.46 1.65 24.05
N SER A 688 -8.44 0.84 24.40
CA SER A 688 -8.50 -0.05 25.56
C SER A 688 -8.28 0.67 26.90
N LEU A 689 -7.72 1.88 26.89
CA LEU A 689 -7.49 2.67 28.10
C LEU A 689 -8.82 3.24 28.61
N LYS A 690 -9.33 2.62 29.68
CA LYS A 690 -10.63 2.99 30.27
C LYS A 690 -10.58 4.19 31.22
N THR A 691 -9.39 4.57 31.71
CA THR A 691 -9.26 5.65 32.70
C THR A 691 -8.59 6.88 32.12
N HIS A 692 -9.16 8.05 32.46
CA HIS A 692 -8.62 9.35 32.10
C HIS A 692 -7.18 9.55 32.58
N SER A 693 -6.77 8.89 33.67
CA SER A 693 -5.41 8.95 34.20
C SER A 693 -4.36 8.42 33.22
N TYR A 694 -4.58 7.26 32.61
CA TYR A 694 -3.64 6.70 31.63
C TYR A 694 -3.57 7.58 30.39
N LEU A 695 -4.71 8.04 29.89
CA LEU A 695 -4.76 8.94 28.75
C LEU A 695 -4.00 10.25 29.01
N SER A 696 -4.16 10.83 30.20
CA SER A 696 -3.43 12.03 30.59
C SER A 696 -1.92 11.81 30.71
N ALA A 697 -1.48 10.64 31.20
CA ALA A 697 -0.06 10.30 31.27
C ALA A 697 0.57 10.19 29.86
N TYR A 698 -0.17 9.64 28.90
CA TYR A 698 0.28 9.58 27.50
C TYR A 698 0.36 10.95 26.83
N VAL A 699 -0.53 11.89 27.15
CA VAL A 699 -0.40 13.27 26.64
C VAL A 699 0.87 13.96 27.18
N GLN A 700 1.45 13.47 28.28
CA GLN A 700 2.74 13.95 28.80
C GLN A 700 3.94 13.25 28.17
N ASP A 701 3.72 12.28 27.28
CA ASP A 701 4.79 11.65 26.53
C ASP A 701 5.44 12.69 25.59
N PRO A 702 6.74 12.99 25.74
CA PRO A 702 7.40 14.07 25.01
C PRO A 702 7.44 13.81 23.50
N ASP A 703 7.50 12.55 23.10
CA ASP A 703 7.54 12.11 21.72
C ASP A 703 6.18 12.35 21.05
N LEU A 704 5.10 11.98 21.72
CA LEU A 704 3.74 12.26 21.26
C LEU A 704 3.44 13.77 21.21
N GLN A 705 3.89 14.54 22.21
CA GLN A 705 3.75 16.00 22.19
C GLN A 705 4.48 16.62 21.00
N GLU A 706 5.70 16.17 20.72
CA GLU A 706 6.46 16.63 19.55
C GLU A 706 5.72 16.30 18.26
N LEU A 707 5.19 15.08 18.11
CA LEU A 707 4.39 14.70 16.94
C LEU A 707 3.19 15.63 16.74
N LEU A 708 2.43 15.89 17.81
CA LEU A 708 1.24 16.75 17.77
C LEU A 708 1.63 18.20 17.43
N ARG A 709 2.72 18.71 18.02
CA ARG A 709 3.28 20.03 17.73
C ARG A 709 3.73 20.15 16.26
N VAL A 710 4.48 19.18 15.73
CA VAL A 710 4.89 19.16 14.31
C VAL A 710 3.68 19.13 13.38
N ARG A 711 2.69 18.30 13.70
CA ARG A 711 1.47 18.17 12.92
C ARG A 711 0.64 19.45 12.91
N HIS A 712 0.48 20.10 14.06
CA HIS A 712 -0.17 21.40 14.17
C HIS A 712 0.57 22.49 13.39
N ALA A 713 1.91 22.54 13.47
CA ALA A 713 2.70 23.50 12.71
C ALA A 713 2.54 23.32 11.19
N ARG A 714 2.54 22.08 10.69
CA ARG A 714 2.30 21.79 9.26
C ARG A 714 0.88 22.14 8.84
N PHE A 715 -0.10 21.83 9.66
CA PHE A 715 -1.50 22.23 9.45
C PHE A 715 -1.62 23.75 9.33
N HIS A 716 -1.03 24.52 10.25
CA HIS A 716 -1.07 25.98 10.24
C HIS A 716 -0.47 26.55 8.95
N LEU A 717 0.70 26.07 8.55
CA LEU A 717 1.35 26.50 7.31
C LEU A 717 0.48 26.25 6.06
N LEU A 718 -0.21 25.11 6.01
CA LEU A 718 -1.13 24.77 4.92
C LEU A 718 -2.38 25.66 4.92
N VAL A 719 -2.99 25.90 6.08
CA VAL A 719 -4.14 26.81 6.22
C VAL A 719 -3.76 28.23 5.81
N ALA A 720 -2.62 28.74 6.27
CA ALA A 720 -2.13 30.07 5.90
C ALA A 720 -1.92 30.19 4.38
N ALA A 721 -1.34 29.17 3.74
CA ALA A 721 -1.15 29.14 2.29
C ALA A 721 -2.48 29.10 1.50
N LEU A 722 -3.52 28.51 2.07
CA LEU A 722 -4.83 28.36 1.42
C LEU A 722 -5.77 29.55 1.64
N LEU A 723 -5.73 30.21 2.79
CA LEU A 723 -6.61 31.35 3.09
C LEU A 723 -6.41 32.51 2.10
N ASP A 724 -5.20 32.71 1.57
CA ASP A 724 -4.93 33.73 0.56
C ASP A 724 -5.61 33.42 -0.80
N ALA A 725 -5.69 32.13 -1.16
CA ALA A 725 -6.18 31.70 -2.47
C ALA A 725 -7.68 31.33 -2.46
N ALA A 726 -8.11 30.66 -1.40
CA ALA A 726 -9.43 30.06 -1.27
C ALA A 726 -10.23 30.57 -0.07
N GLY A 727 -9.63 31.39 0.81
CA GLY A 727 -10.34 31.95 1.95
C GLY A 727 -11.40 32.98 1.54
N PRO A 728 -12.34 33.29 2.45
CA PRO A 728 -13.35 34.32 2.22
C PRO A 728 -12.66 35.65 1.89
N LYS A 729 -13.14 36.33 0.84
CA LYS A 729 -12.63 37.66 0.48
C LYS A 729 -12.88 38.61 1.65
N SER A 730 -11.83 39.18 2.22
CA SER A 730 -11.98 40.20 3.26
C SER A 730 -12.77 41.37 2.67
N SER A 731 -13.93 41.66 3.24
CA SER A 731 -14.79 42.79 2.84
C SER A 731 -14.12 44.17 2.98
N ALA A 732 -12.92 44.23 3.58
CA ALA A 732 -12.14 45.43 3.80
C ALA A 732 -11.57 46.11 2.52
N GLY A 733 -11.75 45.53 1.33
CA GLY A 733 -11.27 46.11 0.06
C GLY A 733 -12.35 46.78 -0.81
N ALA A 734 -13.58 46.91 -0.33
CA ALA A 734 -14.70 47.48 -1.10
C ALA A 734 -15.19 48.85 -0.57
N ALA A 735 -14.39 49.52 0.27
CA ALA A 735 -14.66 50.86 0.79
C ALA A 735 -13.75 51.89 0.14
#